data_AF-A0A1G6TES1-F1
#
_entry.id   AF-A0A1G6TES1-F1
#
_cell.length_a   1.000
_cell.length_b   1.000
_cell.length_c   1.000
_cell.angle_alpha   90.00
_cell.angle_beta   90.00
_cell.angle_gamma   90.00
#
_symmetry.space_group_name_H-M   'P 1'
#
loop_
_entity.id
_entity.type
_entity.pdbx_description
1 polymer ?
#
loop_
_entity_poly.entity_id
_entity_poly.type
_entity_poly.pdbx_seq_one_letter_code
_entity_poly.pdbx_strand_id
1 'polypeptide(L)'
;MKKLILLIAISWWALLVANGQNTWKGTVDNNWFNAQNWSLGHAPVAAENVVLPANYINYPSLPSSPSVSIGALDIWGKFYINKSSLTISKLTTHPGAEIHASSSFEQNYVQGFLISNGFGANLTSTLQNTTIYGAVSFTADHGTLTEGNNIYTANAGEQSNIWFQSRYDPAAKLMLGNAGPSRYDGNLWINLLNSGTCSVRNFSVAGNFIFSAADMSMIEIAGNPNAVTVAGTVYINIKHTYGDTPRRPTISITDFSNGATASPENISISAVSNILFANNKLNIHKADIADLIGSDASFTNNTFNTDTFNIADNSNNTGNWMLQGNTFKGHFSFTKNGNGRAYAYSNRFNGTLAITQNGSGNFTTSGNIVSGSAVIKMPGNGTLSPPGDYDLNNYGPDQFAGDLTLTASNTGHIGLSGTGIGGDLKLYGNNTSVNNIVFNGNGDSHLYSDHGPVAFSALTIAKTAETGKLILDVPVNLFSTGGFLIPLAKVNFTKGQIISSKTAPFTFLGRNIIPPVASAASHVVGPVIKTDEPYIDNTTSFTFPVGSDAKYYPLTISGEQISAGDQFTAEYISQNPTAAGYDVTKMATTLKGVATTGYWLISRDAGTTNVTATFTFNAAPGTITNLGKLRVAHWNGSLWEDLGNGAAAWIDSANGIGRITTAAPITSFSPFAIATTNAAANVLPVTFTTLSAIYKNGHIEVSWVTAGETNCAYYDIEVSTDGTKFTKAGTVTSKAPGGNAAADLEYNFSFTPAAMALSGLILLPFFFAFSNKKRPVFIPALMIIICVMIGFAACRKEKEMLPTGAMRLFIRIAQVDKDGAVHYSKIIKAVE
;
A
#
# COMPACT_ATOMS: atom_id res chain seq x y z
N MET A 1 86.58 39.75 17.87
CA MET A 1 86.04 39.77 16.50
C MET A 1 86.12 38.42 15.77
N LYS A 2 87.25 37.68 15.76
CA LYS A 2 87.36 36.41 15.03
C LYS A 2 86.39 35.28 15.47
N LYS A 3 86.03 35.19 16.76
CA LYS A 3 85.03 34.23 17.26
C LYS A 3 83.57 34.62 16.95
N LEU A 4 83.29 35.91 16.77
CA LEU A 4 81.96 36.43 16.43
C LEU A 4 81.68 36.28 14.93
N ILE A 5 82.71 36.44 14.09
CA ILE A 5 82.62 36.19 12.64
C ILE A 5 82.46 34.69 12.35
N LEU A 6 83.08 33.81 13.14
CA LEU A 6 82.89 32.36 13.01
C LEU A 6 81.49 31.92 13.46
N LEU A 7 80.93 32.51 14.53
CA LEU A 7 79.54 32.24 14.94
C LEU A 7 78.53 32.79 13.93
N ILE A 8 78.78 33.97 13.35
CA ILE A 8 77.93 34.56 12.31
C ILE A 8 78.03 33.78 11.00
N ALA A 9 79.21 33.26 10.64
CA ALA A 9 79.41 32.41 9.47
C ALA A 9 78.77 31.02 9.65
N ILE A 10 78.82 30.43 10.85
CA ILE A 10 78.14 29.17 11.17
C ILE A 10 76.62 29.38 11.24
N SER A 11 76.13 30.53 11.73
CA SER A 11 74.70 30.86 11.68
C SER A 11 74.20 31.25 10.29
N TRP A 12 75.06 31.83 9.43
CA TRP A 12 74.74 32.11 8.02
C TRP A 12 74.79 30.84 7.15
N TRP A 13 75.67 29.89 7.45
CA TRP A 13 75.64 28.55 6.84
C TRP A 13 74.42 27.75 7.33
N ALA A 14 74.08 27.83 8.61
CA ALA A 14 72.87 27.19 9.14
C ALA A 14 71.56 27.83 8.58
N LEU A 15 71.60 29.11 8.16
CA LEU A 15 70.47 29.76 7.47
C LEU A 15 70.42 29.44 5.96
N LEU A 16 71.55 29.15 5.30
CA LEU A 16 71.57 28.79 3.87
C LEU A 16 71.21 27.32 3.59
N VAL A 17 71.28 26.44 4.58
CA VAL A 17 70.91 25.01 4.44
C VAL A 17 69.38 24.78 4.55
N ALA A 18 68.60 25.82 4.87
CA ALA A 18 67.16 25.68 5.09
C ALA A 18 66.28 25.58 3.82
N ASN A 19 66.85 25.54 2.60
CA ASN A 19 66.09 25.41 1.35
C ASN A 19 66.90 24.76 0.19
N GLY A 20 67.86 23.88 0.49
CA GLY A 20 68.57 23.14 -0.55
C GLY A 20 67.65 22.14 -1.23
N GLN A 21 67.47 22.26 -2.56
CA GLN A 21 66.79 21.25 -3.36
C GLN A 21 67.75 20.08 -3.61
N ASN A 22 67.49 18.92 -3.01
CA ASN A 22 68.30 17.72 -3.15
C ASN A 22 67.72 16.79 -4.24
N THR A 23 68.34 16.78 -5.41
CA THR A 23 67.89 16.02 -6.58
C THR A 23 68.54 14.63 -6.64
N TRP A 24 67.74 13.61 -6.92
CA TRP A 24 68.19 12.24 -7.18
C TRP A 24 68.93 12.14 -8.53
N LYS A 25 70.12 11.56 -8.51
CA LYS A 25 70.95 11.28 -9.69
C LYS A 25 70.85 9.83 -10.17
N GLY A 26 70.65 8.88 -9.25
CA GLY A 26 70.53 7.44 -9.56
C GLY A 26 71.76 6.81 -10.24
N THR A 27 72.94 7.40 -10.10
CA THR A 27 74.14 7.02 -10.87
C THR A 27 74.85 5.77 -10.37
N VAL A 28 74.57 5.30 -9.15
CA VAL A 28 75.28 4.15 -8.54
C VAL A 28 74.35 2.96 -8.35
N ASP A 29 73.31 3.13 -7.54
CA ASP A 29 72.36 2.08 -7.17
C ASP A 29 70.99 2.72 -6.85
N ASN A 30 70.04 1.92 -6.35
CA ASN A 30 68.71 2.37 -5.94
C ASN A 30 68.61 2.76 -4.45
N ASN A 31 69.68 2.68 -3.65
CA ASN A 31 69.59 2.86 -2.20
C ASN A 31 69.48 4.35 -1.84
N TRP A 32 68.36 4.73 -1.20
CA TRP A 32 68.09 6.11 -0.73
C TRP A 32 69.23 6.67 0.13
N PHE A 33 69.90 5.85 0.94
CA PHE A 33 70.94 6.31 1.87
C PHE A 33 72.33 6.43 1.23
N ASN A 34 72.49 6.04 -0.04
CA ASN A 34 73.77 6.22 -0.73
C ASN A 34 73.93 7.70 -1.15
N ALA A 35 74.80 8.41 -0.44
CA ALA A 35 75.14 9.81 -0.66
C ALA A 35 75.54 10.16 -2.10
N GLN A 36 76.12 9.21 -2.85
CA GLN A 36 76.53 9.43 -4.24
C GLN A 36 75.34 9.56 -5.20
N ASN A 37 74.16 9.05 -4.82
CA ASN A 37 72.94 9.20 -5.60
C ASN A 37 72.30 10.59 -5.45
N TRP A 38 72.85 11.49 -4.62
CA TRP A 38 72.24 12.79 -4.31
C TRP A 38 73.06 13.98 -4.80
N SER A 39 72.37 15.06 -5.20
CA SER A 39 72.98 16.32 -5.64
C SER A 39 73.82 17.00 -4.57
N LEU A 40 73.40 16.93 -3.30
CA LEU A 40 74.09 17.56 -2.17
C LEU A 40 75.16 16.66 -1.51
N GLY A 41 75.36 15.45 -2.03
CA GLY A 41 76.39 14.53 -1.52
C GLY A 41 76.06 13.90 -0.16
N HIS A 42 74.79 13.89 0.23
CA HIS A 42 74.25 13.17 1.39
C HIS A 42 72.76 12.84 1.18
N ALA A 43 72.24 11.88 1.94
CA ALA A 43 70.81 11.55 1.95
C ALA A 43 69.97 12.73 2.50
N PRO A 44 68.74 12.94 2.02
CA PRO A 44 67.87 14.02 2.45
C PRO A 44 67.52 14.02 3.95
N VAL A 45 67.37 15.22 4.55
CA VAL A 45 67.01 15.43 5.97
C VAL A 45 65.69 16.22 6.15
N ALA A 46 65.18 16.33 7.38
CA ALA A 46 63.82 16.76 7.78
C ALA A 46 63.33 18.16 7.37
N ALA A 47 64.09 18.91 6.56
CA ALA A 47 63.69 20.21 6.02
C ALA A 47 64.02 20.37 4.52
N GLU A 48 64.62 19.35 3.89
CA GLU A 48 65.08 19.46 2.51
C GLU A 48 63.97 19.16 1.51
N ASN A 49 63.98 19.91 0.40
CA ASN A 49 63.10 19.65 -0.72
C ASN A 49 63.79 18.64 -1.64
N VAL A 50 63.15 17.50 -1.87
CA VAL A 50 63.69 16.40 -2.68
C VAL A 50 63.05 16.42 -4.06
N VAL A 51 63.85 16.22 -5.11
CA VAL A 51 63.34 16.04 -6.48
C VAL A 51 63.78 14.70 -7.05
N LEU A 52 62.83 13.94 -7.57
CA LEU A 52 63.01 12.62 -8.17
C LEU A 52 62.64 12.70 -9.67
N PRO A 53 63.60 12.99 -10.57
CA PRO A 53 63.27 13.21 -11.98
C PRO A 53 62.92 11.89 -12.72
N ALA A 54 62.35 12.00 -13.93
CA ALA A 54 61.95 10.85 -14.76
C ALA A 54 63.15 10.22 -15.51
N ASN A 55 62.93 9.03 -16.09
CA ASN A 55 63.83 8.38 -17.07
C ASN A 55 65.20 7.92 -16.53
N TYR A 56 65.28 7.51 -15.26
CA TYR A 56 66.49 6.86 -14.71
C TYR A 56 66.37 5.34 -14.70
N ILE A 57 67.52 4.66 -14.74
CA ILE A 57 67.62 3.19 -14.60
C ILE A 57 67.44 2.78 -13.13
N ASN A 58 68.09 3.50 -12.20
CA ASN A 58 68.00 3.24 -10.76
C ASN A 58 67.07 4.26 -10.09
N TYR A 59 65.80 3.91 -9.98
CA TYR A 59 64.85 4.68 -9.19
C TYR A 59 65.13 4.54 -7.69
N PRO A 60 64.93 5.59 -6.88
CA PRO A 60 65.21 5.57 -5.45
C PRO A 60 64.33 4.54 -4.73
N SER A 61 64.94 3.85 -3.78
CA SER A 61 64.31 2.88 -2.89
C SER A 61 64.72 3.16 -1.45
N LEU A 62 63.73 3.42 -0.59
CA LEU A 62 63.90 3.52 0.85
C LEU A 62 63.88 2.10 1.45
N PRO A 63 65.02 1.56 1.93
CA PRO A 63 65.09 0.21 2.53
C PRO A 63 64.45 0.18 3.93
N SER A 64 64.31 -1.01 4.53
CA SER A 64 63.63 -1.21 5.82
C SER A 64 64.37 -0.58 6.99
N SER A 65 63.78 0.48 7.57
CA SER A 65 64.32 1.34 8.63
C SER A 65 65.62 2.09 8.26
N PRO A 66 65.81 3.37 8.67
CA PRO A 66 64.95 4.20 9.53
C PRO A 66 63.81 4.91 8.79
N SER A 67 62.83 5.41 9.54
CA SER A 67 61.83 6.36 9.04
C SER A 67 62.51 7.64 8.56
N VAL A 68 62.10 8.15 7.40
CA VAL A 68 62.65 9.36 6.80
C VAL A 68 61.65 10.49 6.92
N SER A 69 62.13 11.66 7.31
CA SER A 69 61.38 12.90 7.23
C SER A 69 62.12 13.86 6.31
N ILE A 70 61.40 14.52 5.39
CA ILE A 70 61.90 15.55 4.48
C ILE A 70 60.88 16.70 4.38
N GLY A 71 61.29 17.82 3.77
CA GLY A 71 60.42 18.96 3.47
C GLY A 71 59.44 18.64 2.33
N ALA A 72 59.66 19.19 1.14
CA ALA A 72 58.86 18.83 -0.05
C ALA A 72 59.46 17.62 -0.79
N LEU A 73 58.61 16.88 -1.49
CA LEU A 73 59.00 15.83 -2.43
C LEU A 73 58.35 16.14 -3.79
N ASP A 74 59.15 16.30 -4.83
CA ASP A 74 58.70 16.49 -6.21
C ASP A 74 59.10 15.26 -7.05
N ILE A 75 58.14 14.55 -7.63
CA ILE A 75 58.35 13.27 -8.30
C ILE A 75 57.88 13.33 -9.74
N TRP A 76 58.78 12.97 -10.66
CA TRP A 76 58.52 12.80 -12.08
C TRP A 76 58.67 11.33 -12.54
N GLY A 77 59.33 10.48 -11.74
CA GLY A 77 59.61 9.07 -12.05
C GLY A 77 59.00 8.10 -11.04
N LYS A 78 59.71 7.00 -10.73
CA LYS A 78 59.28 6.00 -9.74
C LYS A 78 59.99 6.19 -8.39
N PHE A 79 59.32 5.85 -7.30
CA PHE A 79 59.91 5.84 -5.96
C PHE A 79 59.39 4.66 -5.15
N TYR A 80 60.30 3.90 -4.53
CA TYR A 80 59.98 2.68 -3.79
C TYR A 80 60.17 2.89 -2.28
N ILE A 81 59.15 2.60 -1.49
CA ILE A 81 59.19 2.66 -0.02
C ILE A 81 59.05 1.23 0.52
N ASN A 82 60.17 0.63 0.91
CA ASN A 82 60.25 -0.76 1.34
C ASN A 82 60.28 -0.86 2.87
N LYS A 83 59.13 -1.13 3.50
CA LYS A 83 59.01 -1.35 4.96
C LYS A 83 59.53 -0.22 5.85
N SER A 84 59.45 1.03 5.37
CA SER A 84 59.89 2.26 6.08
C SER A 84 58.84 3.35 6.04
N SER A 85 58.73 4.19 7.06
CA SER A 85 57.81 5.33 7.03
C SER A 85 58.47 6.55 6.40
N LEU A 86 57.72 7.27 5.57
CA LEU A 86 58.13 8.55 5.01
C LEU A 86 57.15 9.64 5.45
N THR A 87 57.68 10.71 6.04
CA THR A 87 56.94 11.90 6.45
C THR A 87 57.40 13.10 5.63
N ILE A 88 56.48 13.73 4.90
CA ILE A 88 56.78 14.89 4.04
C ILE A 88 55.80 16.04 4.29
N SER A 89 56.27 17.28 4.14
CA SER A 89 55.42 18.46 4.28
C SER A 89 54.63 18.78 3.01
N LYS A 90 55.09 18.35 1.82
CA LYS A 90 54.42 18.59 0.53
C LYS A 90 54.84 17.52 -0.50
N LEU A 91 53.91 17.04 -1.32
CA LEU A 91 54.17 16.17 -2.48
C LEU A 91 53.70 16.89 -3.72
N THR A 92 54.56 16.92 -4.73
CA THR A 92 54.22 17.32 -6.09
C THR A 92 54.54 16.13 -6.98
N THR A 93 53.57 15.71 -7.79
CA THR A 93 53.72 14.58 -8.70
C THR A 93 53.36 15.02 -10.10
N HIS A 94 54.17 14.60 -11.06
CA HIS A 94 54.01 14.92 -12.47
C HIS A 94 53.41 13.72 -13.24
N PRO A 95 52.83 13.94 -14.43
CA PRO A 95 52.25 12.86 -15.23
C PRO A 95 53.23 11.69 -15.43
N GLY A 96 52.82 10.48 -15.04
CA GLY A 96 53.65 9.26 -15.14
C GLY A 96 54.48 8.93 -13.90
N ALA A 97 54.44 9.76 -12.84
CA ALA A 97 55.08 9.44 -11.57
C ALA A 97 54.38 8.29 -10.83
N GLU A 98 55.15 7.42 -10.17
CA GLU A 98 54.64 6.25 -9.42
C GLU A 98 55.30 6.16 -8.04
N ILE A 99 54.52 6.04 -6.95
CA ILE A 99 55.05 5.63 -5.64
C ILE A 99 54.60 4.19 -5.34
N HIS A 100 55.58 3.34 -5.09
CA HIS A 100 55.41 1.95 -4.71
C HIS A 100 55.70 1.82 -3.23
N ALA A 101 54.67 1.65 -2.39
CA ALA A 101 54.85 1.56 -0.95
C ALA A 101 54.52 0.15 -0.42
N SER A 102 55.17 -0.22 0.67
CA SER A 102 54.89 -1.44 1.44
C SER A 102 54.82 -1.18 2.96
N SER A 103 54.59 0.09 3.32
CA SER A 103 54.62 0.66 4.67
C SER A 103 53.72 1.91 4.75
N SER A 104 53.63 2.53 5.93
CA SER A 104 52.82 3.73 6.15
C SER A 104 53.39 4.98 5.44
N PHE A 105 52.49 5.76 4.84
CA PHE A 105 52.77 7.06 4.24
C PHE A 105 51.82 8.10 4.86
N GLU A 106 52.38 9.07 5.59
CA GLU A 106 51.64 10.14 6.27
C GLU A 106 51.99 11.50 5.67
N GLN A 107 50.98 12.29 5.29
CA GLN A 107 51.20 13.53 4.57
C GLN A 107 50.10 14.59 4.79
N ASN A 108 50.48 15.88 4.72
CA ASN A 108 49.56 17.01 4.82
C ASN A 108 48.98 17.54 3.46
N TYR A 109 49.62 17.31 2.31
CA TYR A 109 49.18 17.88 1.00
C TYR A 109 49.66 17.13 -0.26
N VAL A 110 48.75 16.62 -1.11
CA VAL A 110 49.05 15.92 -2.39
C VAL A 110 48.27 16.52 -3.58
N GLN A 111 48.88 16.61 -4.77
CA GLN A 111 48.19 16.88 -6.05
C GLN A 111 48.41 15.77 -7.07
N GLY A 112 47.35 15.14 -7.59
CA GLY A 112 47.36 14.22 -8.76
C GLY A 112 48.38 13.07 -8.72
N PHE A 113 47.95 11.87 -8.28
CA PHE A 113 48.89 10.85 -7.78
C PHE A 113 48.47 9.39 -8.09
N LEU A 114 49.45 8.48 -8.16
CA LEU A 114 49.26 7.02 -8.23
C LEU A 114 50.05 6.34 -7.11
N ILE A 115 49.35 5.65 -6.20
CA ILE A 115 49.96 4.70 -5.26
C ILE A 115 49.66 3.29 -5.76
N SER A 116 50.69 2.46 -5.88
CA SER A 116 50.53 1.02 -6.11
C SER A 116 51.30 0.21 -5.07
N ASN A 117 50.76 -0.94 -4.68
CA ASN A 117 51.54 -1.97 -3.98
C ASN A 117 52.26 -2.79 -5.05
N GLY A 118 53.56 -2.63 -5.23
CA GLY A 118 54.32 -3.39 -6.25
C GLY A 118 54.19 -4.92 -6.12
N PHE A 119 54.60 -5.66 -7.15
CA PHE A 119 54.55 -7.14 -7.18
C PHE A 119 55.45 -7.78 -6.08
N GLY A 120 54.89 -8.55 -5.14
CA GLY A 120 55.63 -9.28 -4.09
C GLY A 120 54.90 -9.47 -2.75
N ALA A 121 55.45 -10.31 -1.85
CA ALA A 121 54.80 -10.89 -0.66
C ALA A 121 54.06 -9.91 0.28
N ASN A 122 52.80 -10.22 0.67
CA ASN A 122 51.97 -9.63 1.73
C ASN A 122 52.37 -8.21 2.20
N LEU A 123 52.33 -7.23 1.30
CA LEU A 123 52.68 -5.84 1.58
C LEU A 123 51.47 -5.11 2.18
N THR A 124 51.66 -4.28 3.20
CA THR A 124 50.59 -3.44 3.78
C THR A 124 50.94 -1.97 3.57
N SER A 125 50.11 -1.26 2.83
CA SER A 125 50.24 0.18 2.59
C SER A 125 49.11 0.91 3.28
N THR A 126 49.43 2.00 3.97
CA THR A 126 48.47 2.77 4.76
C THR A 126 48.60 4.25 4.44
N LEU A 127 47.49 4.87 4.01
CA LEU A 127 47.36 6.31 3.78
C LEU A 127 46.40 6.91 4.80
N GLN A 128 46.87 7.83 5.64
CA GLN A 128 46.03 8.44 6.67
C GLN A 128 46.26 9.94 6.82
N ASN A 129 45.25 10.63 7.36
CA ASN A 129 45.29 12.04 7.74
C ASN A 129 45.73 12.98 6.61
N THR A 130 45.41 12.63 5.35
CA THR A 130 45.92 13.33 4.16
C THR A 130 44.82 14.09 3.43
N THR A 131 45.12 15.32 2.99
CA THR A 131 44.27 16.06 2.03
C THR A 131 44.85 15.93 0.62
N ILE A 132 44.01 15.48 -0.32
CA ILE A 132 44.38 15.13 -1.69
C ILE A 132 43.57 16.00 -2.65
N TYR A 133 44.26 16.65 -3.57
CA TYR A 133 43.67 17.54 -4.58
C TYR A 133 43.67 16.91 -5.97
N GLY A 134 42.54 17.04 -6.66
CA GLY A 134 42.35 16.59 -8.03
C GLY A 134 41.97 15.12 -8.15
N ALA A 135 42.12 14.57 -9.34
CA ALA A 135 41.80 13.18 -9.64
C ALA A 135 42.99 12.26 -9.28
N VAL A 136 42.72 11.13 -8.63
CA VAL A 136 43.75 10.21 -8.09
C VAL A 136 43.32 8.77 -8.26
N SER A 137 44.28 7.89 -8.57
CA SER A 137 44.05 6.45 -8.67
C SER A 137 44.93 5.68 -7.68
N PHE A 138 44.34 4.70 -7.00
CA PHE A 138 45.02 3.80 -6.08
C PHE A 138 44.87 2.37 -6.58
N THR A 139 45.98 1.64 -6.67
CA THR A 139 45.95 0.27 -7.16
C THR A 139 46.51 -0.73 -6.15
N ALA A 140 45.66 -1.66 -5.69
CA ALA A 140 46.07 -2.79 -4.89
C ALA A 140 46.39 -3.98 -5.80
N ASP A 141 47.65 -4.10 -6.25
CA ASP A 141 48.08 -5.24 -7.08
C ASP A 141 48.34 -6.50 -6.23
N HIS A 142 48.90 -6.36 -5.01
CA HIS A 142 49.12 -7.42 -4.00
C HIS A 142 48.97 -6.85 -2.57
N GLY A 143 48.62 -7.68 -1.59
CA GLY A 143 48.59 -7.31 -0.16
C GLY A 143 47.44 -6.38 0.26
N THR A 144 47.55 -5.66 1.38
CA THR A 144 46.47 -4.82 1.93
C THR A 144 46.72 -3.33 1.66
N LEU A 145 45.77 -2.65 1.03
CA LEU A 145 45.71 -1.19 0.94
C LEU A 145 44.67 -0.69 1.96
N THR A 146 45.12 0.08 2.95
CA THR A 146 44.27 0.71 3.96
C THR A 146 44.30 2.22 3.81
N GLU A 147 43.14 2.86 3.91
CA GLU A 147 43.06 4.31 4.06
C GLU A 147 42.07 4.73 5.15
N GLY A 148 42.24 5.94 5.71
CA GLY A 148 41.27 6.55 6.61
C GLY A 148 41.67 7.96 7.05
N ASN A 149 40.70 8.74 7.52
CA ASN A 149 40.87 10.16 7.87
C ASN A 149 41.39 11.03 6.71
N ASN A 150 41.03 10.71 5.47
CA ASN A 150 41.50 11.44 4.29
C ASN A 150 40.41 12.38 3.75
N ILE A 151 40.83 13.49 3.14
CA ILE A 151 39.96 14.44 2.45
C ILE A 151 40.38 14.50 0.99
N TYR A 152 39.50 14.08 0.08
CA TYR A 152 39.71 14.13 -1.35
C TYR A 152 38.91 15.28 -1.95
N THR A 153 39.59 16.37 -2.29
CA THR A 153 38.99 17.61 -2.79
C THR A 153 39.31 17.84 -4.27
N ALA A 154 38.39 18.48 -4.99
CA ALA A 154 38.65 18.91 -6.36
C ALA A 154 39.62 20.10 -6.41
N ASN A 155 40.34 20.24 -7.52
CA ASN A 155 40.93 21.51 -7.90
C ASN A 155 39.82 22.47 -8.37
N ALA A 156 40.07 23.78 -8.29
CA ALA A 156 39.13 24.78 -8.78
C ALA A 156 38.82 24.54 -10.27
N GLY A 157 37.56 24.19 -10.58
CA GLY A 157 37.09 23.96 -11.96
C GLY A 157 37.13 22.52 -12.46
N GLU A 158 37.54 21.53 -11.66
CA GLU A 158 37.63 20.12 -12.04
C GLU A 158 36.68 19.23 -11.21
N GLN A 159 36.30 18.05 -11.72
CA GLN A 159 35.67 17.00 -10.90
C GLN A 159 36.77 16.13 -10.26
N SER A 160 36.77 15.95 -8.93
CA SER A 160 37.66 15.01 -8.24
C SER A 160 37.14 13.57 -8.39
N ASN A 161 37.55 12.89 -9.44
CA ASN A 161 37.32 11.45 -9.57
C ASN A 161 38.42 10.71 -8.82
N ILE A 162 38.03 9.88 -7.85
CA ILE A 162 38.94 9.04 -7.08
C ILE A 162 38.70 7.59 -7.45
N TRP A 163 39.74 6.89 -7.90
CA TRP A 163 39.68 5.50 -8.29
C TRP A 163 40.43 4.60 -7.30
N PHE A 164 39.79 3.52 -6.86
CA PHE A 164 40.46 2.40 -6.23
C PHE A 164 40.27 1.15 -7.09
N GLN A 165 41.36 0.45 -7.38
CA GLN A 165 41.32 -0.72 -8.25
C GLN A 165 42.20 -1.88 -7.75
N SER A 166 41.82 -3.11 -8.08
CA SER A 166 42.65 -4.31 -7.92
C SER A 166 42.77 -5.04 -9.25
N ARG A 167 43.95 -5.61 -9.56
CA ARG A 167 44.21 -6.17 -10.91
C ARG A 167 44.57 -7.65 -10.97
N TYR A 168 45.30 -8.23 -9.99
CA TYR A 168 45.93 -9.54 -10.21
C TYR A 168 45.95 -10.56 -9.04
N ASP A 169 45.85 -10.17 -7.77
CA ASP A 169 46.10 -11.10 -6.63
C ASP A 169 44.84 -11.44 -5.80
N PRO A 170 44.46 -12.72 -5.63
CA PRO A 170 43.47 -13.20 -4.67
C PRO A 170 43.70 -12.77 -3.21
N ALA A 171 44.94 -12.49 -2.81
CA ALA A 171 45.26 -12.05 -1.45
C ALA A 171 45.13 -10.53 -1.26
N ALA A 172 44.81 -9.77 -2.31
CA ALA A 172 44.65 -8.33 -2.23
C ALA A 172 43.46 -7.96 -1.32
N LYS A 173 43.65 -6.99 -0.43
CA LYS A 173 42.60 -6.44 0.44
C LYS A 173 42.53 -4.94 0.26
N LEU A 174 41.30 -4.42 0.17
CA LEU A 174 41.03 -2.99 0.12
C LEU A 174 40.20 -2.59 1.34
N MET A 175 40.76 -1.72 2.19
CA MET A 175 40.15 -1.29 3.45
C MET A 175 40.03 0.24 3.46
N LEU A 176 38.89 0.77 3.04
CA LEU A 176 38.64 2.21 2.94
C LEU A 176 37.87 2.72 4.17
N GLY A 177 38.24 3.90 4.67
CA GLY A 177 37.71 4.53 5.88
C GLY A 177 37.78 3.68 7.16
N ASN A 178 38.64 2.65 7.15
CA ASN A 178 38.79 1.72 8.27
C ASN A 178 39.70 2.29 9.38
N ALA A 179 40.53 3.28 9.05
CA ALA A 179 41.35 4.03 10.00
C ALA A 179 40.72 5.36 10.46
N GLY A 180 39.43 5.54 10.19
CA GLY A 180 38.65 6.73 10.49
C GLY A 180 38.02 7.36 9.24
N PRO A 181 37.05 8.29 9.39
CA PRO A 181 36.17 8.66 8.30
C PRO A 181 36.86 9.43 7.18
N SER A 182 36.60 9.03 5.93
CA SER A 182 37.15 9.69 4.74
C SER A 182 36.06 10.43 3.96
N ARG A 183 36.40 11.63 3.48
CA ARG A 183 35.50 12.51 2.72
C ARG A 183 35.94 12.64 1.27
N TYR A 184 35.02 12.44 0.34
CA TYR A 184 35.23 12.55 -1.10
C TYR A 184 34.32 13.65 -1.65
N ASP A 185 34.88 14.79 -2.07
CA ASP A 185 34.09 15.92 -2.59
C ASP A 185 33.66 15.75 -4.05
N GLY A 186 34.14 14.71 -4.74
CA GLY A 186 33.76 14.35 -6.10
C GLY A 186 33.20 12.93 -6.19
N ASN A 187 33.47 12.23 -7.30
CA ASN A 187 33.00 10.87 -7.50
C ASN A 187 33.98 9.86 -6.92
N LEU A 188 33.46 8.79 -6.31
CA LEU A 188 34.24 7.66 -5.82
C LEU A 188 33.97 6.44 -6.71
N TRP A 189 35.03 5.95 -7.34
CA TRP A 189 35.04 4.76 -8.19
C TRP A 189 35.83 3.66 -7.51
N ILE A 190 35.21 2.51 -7.33
CA ILE A 190 35.85 1.30 -6.81
C ILE A 190 35.62 0.19 -7.83
N ASN A 191 36.70 -0.30 -8.44
CA ASN A 191 36.63 -1.37 -9.44
C ASN A 191 37.56 -2.52 -9.08
N LEU A 192 36.97 -3.63 -8.64
CA LEU A 192 37.70 -4.75 -8.09
C LEU A 192 37.61 -5.96 -9.00
N LEU A 193 38.78 -6.51 -9.29
CA LEU A 193 38.95 -7.77 -10.01
C LEU A 193 39.71 -8.72 -9.07
N ASN A 194 39.21 -9.96 -8.92
CA ASN A 194 39.80 -11.12 -8.21
C ASN A 194 39.41 -11.37 -6.73
N SER A 195 39.82 -12.51 -6.17
CA SER A 195 39.26 -13.20 -4.98
C SER A 195 39.66 -12.68 -3.58
N GLY A 196 39.80 -11.35 -3.45
CA GLY A 196 40.17 -10.66 -2.21
C GLY A 196 39.02 -10.27 -1.29
N THR A 197 39.30 -9.43 -0.27
CA THR A 197 38.30 -8.82 0.62
C THR A 197 38.26 -7.31 0.41
N CYS A 198 37.07 -6.73 0.33
CA CYS A 198 36.87 -5.28 0.34
C CYS A 198 35.98 -4.86 1.50
N SER A 199 36.42 -3.87 2.26
CA SER A 199 35.63 -3.19 3.28
C SER A 199 35.72 -1.69 3.03
N VAL A 200 34.57 -1.05 2.86
CA VAL A 200 34.43 0.40 2.67
C VAL A 200 33.58 0.90 3.83
N ARG A 201 34.19 1.67 4.74
CA ARG A 201 33.56 2.10 5.97
C ARG A 201 33.59 3.62 6.14
N ASN A 202 32.66 4.14 6.93
CA ASN A 202 32.70 5.49 7.48
C ASN A 202 33.06 6.60 6.45
N PHE A 203 32.41 6.60 5.29
CA PHE A 203 32.75 7.54 4.22
C PHE A 203 31.59 8.46 3.82
N SER A 204 31.93 9.64 3.31
CA SER A 204 30.98 10.56 2.69
C SER A 204 31.40 10.92 1.28
N VAL A 205 30.49 10.83 0.31
CA VAL A 205 30.73 11.19 -1.10
C VAL A 205 29.79 12.31 -1.51
N ALA A 206 30.31 13.45 -1.95
CA ALA A 206 29.48 14.56 -2.44
C ALA A 206 29.01 14.34 -3.89
N GLY A 207 29.76 13.58 -4.70
CA GLY A 207 29.37 13.14 -6.03
C GLY A 207 28.73 11.75 -6.05
N ASN A 208 29.00 11.01 -7.13
CA ASN A 208 28.50 9.66 -7.34
C ASN A 208 29.38 8.61 -6.66
N PHE A 209 28.76 7.51 -6.23
CA PHE A 209 29.43 6.32 -5.75
C PHE A 209 29.24 5.17 -6.73
N ILE A 210 30.34 4.72 -7.33
CA ILE A 210 30.34 3.63 -8.31
C ILE A 210 31.18 2.49 -7.75
N PHE A 211 30.53 1.36 -7.49
CA PHE A 211 31.16 0.14 -7.01
C PHE A 211 30.96 -0.99 -8.01
N SER A 212 32.05 -1.52 -8.54
CA SER A 212 32.08 -2.69 -9.40
C SER A 212 33.00 -3.73 -8.79
N ALA A 213 32.53 -4.96 -8.64
CA ALA A 213 33.35 -6.06 -8.17
C ALA A 213 33.05 -7.36 -8.92
N ALA A 214 34.12 -8.05 -9.30
CA ALA A 214 34.05 -9.40 -9.85
C ALA A 214 34.88 -10.39 -9.04
N ASP A 215 34.30 -11.55 -8.77
CA ASP A 215 34.98 -12.71 -8.19
C ASP A 215 35.64 -12.48 -6.82
N MET A 216 35.09 -11.57 -6.00
CA MET A 216 35.54 -11.28 -4.63
C MET A 216 35.13 -12.36 -3.61
N SER A 217 35.86 -12.47 -2.49
CA SER A 217 35.50 -13.36 -1.37
C SER A 217 34.53 -12.72 -0.36
N MET A 218 34.72 -11.44 -0.05
CA MET A 218 33.83 -10.66 0.83
C MET A 218 33.81 -9.19 0.41
N ILE A 219 32.62 -8.60 0.45
CA ILE A 219 32.37 -7.19 0.20
C ILE A 219 31.55 -6.64 1.36
N GLU A 220 32.05 -5.58 1.97
CA GLU A 220 31.37 -4.86 3.03
C GLU A 220 31.34 -3.37 2.74
N ILE A 221 30.16 -2.77 2.81
CA ILE A 221 29.92 -1.33 2.77
C ILE A 221 29.16 -0.99 4.05
N ALA A 222 29.82 -0.33 5.00
CA ALA A 222 29.25 -0.18 6.35
C ALA A 222 29.48 1.19 7.00
N GLY A 223 28.43 1.75 7.58
CA GLY A 223 28.45 3.03 8.30
C GLY A 223 28.56 2.93 9.82
N ASN A 224 29.14 1.88 10.39
CA ASN A 224 29.25 1.79 11.85
C ASN A 224 30.59 2.40 12.35
N PRO A 225 30.59 3.46 13.19
CA PRO A 225 29.47 4.14 13.86
C PRO A 225 28.88 5.37 13.12
N ASN A 226 29.43 5.78 11.97
CA ASN A 226 28.96 6.93 11.19
C ASN A 226 28.27 6.53 9.88
N ALA A 227 27.00 6.90 9.71
CA ALA A 227 26.22 6.57 8.50
C ALA A 227 26.99 6.94 7.21
N VAL A 228 27.08 5.98 6.28
CA VAL A 228 27.66 6.24 4.96
C VAL A 228 26.67 7.11 4.19
N THR A 229 27.16 8.25 3.70
CA THR A 229 26.32 9.23 2.99
C THR A 229 26.88 9.52 1.59
N VAL A 230 26.04 9.34 0.58
CA VAL A 230 26.36 9.70 -0.81
C VAL A 230 25.36 10.75 -1.27
N ALA A 231 25.80 11.98 -1.55
CA ALA A 231 24.88 13.02 -2.00
C ALA A 231 24.38 12.76 -3.44
N GLY A 232 25.21 12.15 -4.30
CA GLY A 232 24.87 11.80 -5.67
C GLY A 232 24.28 10.41 -5.85
N THR A 233 24.49 9.87 -7.05
CA THR A 233 23.95 8.58 -7.49
C THR A 233 24.77 7.41 -6.95
N VAL A 234 24.11 6.27 -6.73
CA VAL A 234 24.72 5.01 -6.30
C VAL A 234 24.59 3.97 -7.40
N TYR A 235 25.72 3.40 -7.82
CA TYR A 235 25.80 2.25 -8.72
C TYR A 235 26.56 1.13 -8.04
N ILE A 236 25.95 -0.06 -7.96
CA ILE A 236 26.59 -1.25 -7.40
C ILE A 236 26.39 -2.40 -8.38
N ASN A 237 27.49 -2.90 -8.93
CA ASN A 237 27.50 -4.07 -9.79
C ASN A 237 28.45 -5.13 -9.22
N ILE A 238 27.89 -6.27 -8.81
CA ILE A 238 28.66 -7.37 -8.26
C ILE A 238 28.30 -8.65 -9.01
N LYS A 239 29.30 -9.28 -9.61
CA LYS A 239 29.11 -10.52 -10.37
C LYS A 239 30.20 -11.53 -10.04
N HIS A 240 29.80 -12.76 -9.74
CA HIS A 240 30.72 -13.88 -9.66
C HIS A 240 30.61 -14.74 -10.92
N THR A 241 31.75 -15.08 -11.52
CA THR A 241 31.85 -15.78 -12.81
C THR A 241 32.33 -17.22 -12.64
N TYR A 242 32.97 -17.57 -11.52
CA TYR A 242 33.50 -18.93 -11.30
C TYR A 242 32.43 -19.93 -10.82
N GLY A 243 32.46 -21.15 -11.39
CA GLY A 243 31.54 -22.25 -11.07
C GLY A 243 31.86 -23.04 -9.78
N ASP A 244 33.00 -22.77 -9.14
CA ASP A 244 33.45 -23.50 -7.95
C ASP A 244 32.84 -22.96 -6.64
N THR A 245 32.42 -23.87 -5.77
CA THR A 245 31.62 -23.62 -4.57
C THR A 245 32.30 -22.99 -3.35
N PRO A 246 33.63 -23.05 -3.10
CA PRO A 246 34.17 -22.57 -1.82
C PRO A 246 34.50 -21.06 -1.75
N ARG A 247 34.29 -20.26 -2.81
CA ARG A 247 34.73 -18.85 -2.86
C ARG A 247 33.67 -17.81 -3.29
N ARG A 248 32.39 -18.12 -3.18
CA ARG A 248 31.31 -17.18 -3.53
C ARG A 248 31.27 -15.98 -2.56
N PRO A 249 31.13 -14.73 -3.04
CA PRO A 249 31.19 -13.54 -2.20
C PRO A 249 30.09 -13.49 -1.16
N THR A 250 30.44 -13.13 0.07
CA THR A 250 29.49 -12.60 1.05
C THR A 250 29.41 -11.09 0.90
N ILE A 251 28.18 -10.55 0.81
CA ILE A 251 27.92 -9.11 0.70
C ILE A 251 27.22 -8.61 1.95
N SER A 252 27.74 -7.54 2.54
CA SER A 252 27.06 -6.78 3.58
C SER A 252 27.02 -5.29 3.21
N ILE A 253 25.82 -4.73 3.16
CA ILE A 253 25.58 -3.29 2.96
C ILE A 253 24.75 -2.80 4.14
N THR A 254 25.33 -1.96 4.98
CA THR A 254 24.72 -1.53 6.24
C THR A 254 24.88 -0.04 6.48
N ASP A 255 23.84 0.58 7.05
CA ASP A 255 23.82 2.00 7.39
C ASP A 255 24.21 2.91 6.20
N PHE A 256 23.78 2.51 5.00
CA PHE A 256 24.12 3.16 3.75
C PHE A 256 22.95 4.02 3.24
N SER A 257 23.23 5.28 2.95
CA SER A 257 22.22 6.23 2.49
C SER A 257 22.70 7.09 1.33
N ASN A 258 21.78 7.46 0.44
CA ASN A 258 22.04 8.48 -0.56
C ASN A 258 20.98 9.59 -0.60
N GLY A 259 21.44 10.82 -0.83
CA GLY A 259 20.66 12.06 -0.80
C GLY A 259 20.04 12.45 -2.15
N ALA A 260 20.44 11.82 -3.26
CA ALA A 260 19.94 12.16 -4.59
C ALA A 260 18.43 11.90 -4.74
N THR A 261 17.72 12.83 -5.38
CA THR A 261 16.38 12.57 -5.92
C THR A 261 16.48 11.52 -7.02
N ALA A 262 15.69 10.45 -6.92
CA ALA A 262 15.67 9.25 -7.78
C ALA A 262 16.45 9.40 -9.11
N SER A 263 17.67 8.87 -9.14
CA SER A 263 18.56 8.87 -10.31
C SER A 263 18.29 7.64 -11.18
N PRO A 264 18.50 7.69 -12.52
CA PRO A 264 18.16 6.63 -13.48
C PRO A 264 18.92 5.28 -13.39
N GLU A 265 19.60 4.95 -12.29
CA GLU A 265 20.57 3.84 -12.27
C GLU A 265 20.43 2.83 -11.10
N ASN A 266 21.13 1.69 -11.22
CA ASN A 266 20.73 0.37 -10.70
C ASN A 266 21.70 -0.29 -9.69
N ILE A 267 21.16 -1.15 -8.82
CA ILE A 267 21.92 -2.21 -8.12
C ILE A 267 21.76 -3.51 -8.91
N SER A 268 22.87 -4.18 -9.22
CA SER A 268 22.92 -5.50 -9.86
C SER A 268 23.85 -6.41 -9.08
N ILE A 269 23.32 -7.47 -8.49
CA ILE A 269 24.11 -8.44 -7.71
C ILE A 269 23.78 -9.84 -8.20
N SER A 270 24.79 -10.66 -8.49
CA SER A 270 24.59 -12.01 -9.01
C SER A 270 25.62 -13.02 -8.54
N ALA A 271 25.19 -14.28 -8.41
CA ALA A 271 26.04 -15.44 -8.15
C ALA A 271 26.82 -15.39 -6.81
N VAL A 272 26.19 -14.84 -5.77
CA VAL A 272 26.80 -14.62 -4.44
C VAL A 272 26.33 -15.66 -3.41
N SER A 273 27.03 -15.79 -2.28
CA SER A 273 26.70 -16.76 -1.22
C SER A 273 25.74 -16.19 -0.18
N ASN A 274 26.12 -15.10 0.47
CA ASN A 274 25.35 -14.43 1.52
C ASN A 274 25.07 -12.99 1.12
N ILE A 275 23.90 -12.50 1.50
CA ILE A 275 23.54 -11.09 1.38
C ILE A 275 22.96 -10.58 2.69
N LEU A 276 23.51 -9.48 3.19
CA LEU A 276 22.94 -8.70 4.28
C LEU A 276 22.75 -7.25 3.84
N PHE A 277 21.51 -6.78 3.86
CA PHE A 277 21.17 -5.36 3.78
C PHE A 277 20.50 -4.95 5.09
N ALA A 278 21.11 -4.03 5.84
CA ALA A 278 20.53 -3.54 7.10
C ALA A 278 20.54 -2.02 7.22
N ASN A 279 19.43 -1.43 7.68
CA ASN A 279 19.33 0.00 8.00
C ASN A 279 19.69 0.94 6.84
N ASN A 280 19.50 0.51 5.59
CA ASN A 280 19.85 1.33 4.44
C ASN A 280 18.69 2.27 4.05
N LYS A 281 19.02 3.41 3.45
CA LYS A 281 18.05 4.34 2.84
C LYS A 281 18.51 4.74 1.44
N LEU A 282 18.06 3.99 0.45
CA LEU A 282 18.53 4.11 -0.93
C LEU A 282 17.45 4.64 -1.87
N ASN A 283 17.81 5.65 -2.64
CA ASN A 283 17.08 6.22 -3.76
C ASN A 283 17.76 5.75 -5.06
N ILE A 284 17.22 4.70 -5.68
CA ILE A 284 17.77 4.03 -6.88
C ILE A 284 16.64 3.71 -7.85
N HIS A 285 16.90 3.57 -9.15
CA HIS A 285 15.84 3.26 -10.12
C HIS A 285 15.40 1.79 -10.05
N LYS A 286 16.37 0.88 -10.11
CA LYS A 286 16.17 -0.57 -10.11
C LYS A 286 17.14 -1.29 -9.18
N ALA A 287 16.70 -2.40 -8.60
CA ALA A 287 17.60 -3.40 -8.04
C ALA A 287 17.27 -4.77 -8.63
N ASP A 288 18.29 -5.48 -9.10
CA ASP A 288 18.20 -6.89 -9.51
C ASP A 288 19.23 -7.70 -8.74
N ILE A 289 18.74 -8.66 -7.96
CA ILE A 289 19.55 -9.59 -7.17
C ILE A 289 19.20 -11.00 -7.64
N ALA A 290 20.17 -11.75 -8.17
CA ALA A 290 19.92 -13.05 -8.82
C ALA A 290 20.95 -14.13 -8.46
N ASP A 291 20.61 -15.40 -8.71
CA ASP A 291 21.51 -16.55 -8.63
C ASP A 291 22.22 -16.76 -7.27
N LEU A 292 21.56 -16.40 -6.16
CA LEU A 292 22.09 -16.70 -4.82
C LEU A 292 22.16 -18.21 -4.56
N ILE A 293 23.29 -18.69 -4.04
CA ILE A 293 23.53 -20.12 -3.74
C ILE A 293 24.23 -20.26 -2.39
N GLY A 294 23.72 -21.14 -1.53
CA GLY A 294 24.51 -21.82 -0.51
C GLY A 294 24.42 -21.29 0.92
N SER A 295 23.74 -20.16 1.18
CA SER A 295 23.64 -19.61 2.53
C SER A 295 22.58 -18.51 2.68
N ASP A 296 22.39 -17.99 3.91
CA ASP A 296 21.27 -17.13 4.30
C ASP A 296 21.32 -15.74 3.66
N ALA A 297 20.15 -15.14 3.46
CA ALA A 297 19.99 -13.77 2.98
C ALA A 297 19.05 -12.98 3.89
N SER A 298 19.41 -11.73 4.20
CA SER A 298 18.68 -10.89 5.15
C SER A 298 18.59 -9.44 4.67
N PHE A 299 17.37 -8.91 4.67
CA PHE A 299 17.04 -7.51 4.42
C PHE A 299 16.26 -7.01 5.64
N THR A 300 16.87 -6.13 6.42
CA THR A 300 16.29 -5.62 7.68
C THR A 300 16.26 -4.09 7.71
N ASN A 301 15.10 -3.51 8.02
CA ASN A 301 14.93 -2.07 8.25
C ASN A 301 15.44 -1.17 7.10
N ASN A 302 15.32 -1.63 5.85
CA ASN A 302 15.77 -0.84 4.70
C ASN A 302 14.62 -0.01 4.13
N THR A 303 14.94 1.15 3.57
CA THR A 303 14.04 1.94 2.72
C THR A 303 14.61 2.02 1.32
N PHE A 304 13.90 1.44 0.37
CA PHE A 304 14.23 1.42 -1.05
C PHE A 304 13.20 2.28 -1.81
N ASN A 305 13.57 3.51 -2.12
CA ASN A 305 12.82 4.38 -3.03
C ASN A 305 13.19 4.03 -4.47
N THR A 306 12.51 3.01 -5.00
CA THR A 306 12.79 2.40 -6.32
C THR A 306 11.55 2.23 -7.16
N ASP A 307 11.71 2.10 -8.46
CA ASP A 307 10.63 1.75 -9.38
C ASP A 307 10.44 0.24 -9.44
N THR A 308 11.53 -0.52 -9.36
CA THR A 308 11.50 -2.00 -9.34
C THR A 308 12.61 -2.57 -8.46
N PHE A 309 12.29 -3.59 -7.67
CA PHE A 309 13.23 -4.34 -6.85
C PHE A 309 12.96 -5.83 -7.02
N ASN A 310 13.87 -6.54 -7.67
CA ASN A 310 13.75 -7.96 -7.98
C ASN A 310 14.79 -8.77 -7.22
N ILE A 311 14.34 -9.87 -6.64
CA ILE A 311 15.18 -10.83 -5.96
C ILE A 311 14.87 -12.24 -6.48
N ALA A 312 15.89 -12.97 -6.87
CA ALA A 312 15.80 -14.38 -7.22
C ALA A 312 16.99 -15.18 -6.64
N ASP A 313 16.73 -16.34 -6.04
CA ASP A 313 17.78 -17.29 -5.68
C ASP A 313 17.90 -18.43 -6.70
N ASN A 314 18.91 -19.28 -6.55
CA ASN A 314 19.09 -20.45 -7.40
C ASN A 314 18.41 -21.69 -6.77
N SER A 315 18.06 -22.70 -7.58
CA SER A 315 17.46 -23.95 -7.10
C SER A 315 18.33 -24.71 -6.09
N ASN A 316 19.65 -24.50 -6.13
CA ASN A 316 20.59 -25.10 -5.18
C ASN A 316 20.73 -24.30 -3.88
N ASN A 317 19.97 -23.21 -3.68
CA ASN A 317 20.04 -22.45 -2.44
C ASN A 317 19.36 -23.19 -1.29
N THR A 318 20.11 -23.48 -0.24
CA THR A 318 19.62 -24.09 1.01
C THR A 318 19.42 -23.09 2.13
N GLY A 319 19.85 -21.83 1.95
CA GLY A 319 19.77 -20.76 2.93
C GLY A 319 18.37 -20.17 3.12
N ASN A 320 18.16 -19.66 4.32
CA ASN A 320 16.95 -18.98 4.75
C ASN A 320 16.95 -17.51 4.31
N TRP A 321 15.75 -16.97 4.12
CA TRP A 321 15.51 -15.60 3.72
C TRP A 321 14.76 -14.85 4.81
N MET A 322 15.26 -13.67 5.17
CA MET A 322 14.58 -12.74 6.08
C MET A 322 14.34 -11.41 5.38
N LEU A 323 13.09 -11.00 5.29
CA LEU A 323 12.64 -9.68 4.88
C LEU A 323 11.90 -9.07 6.06
N GLN A 324 12.51 -8.15 6.80
CA GLN A 324 11.90 -7.57 8.00
C GLN A 324 11.95 -6.05 8.01
N GLY A 325 10.82 -5.39 8.24
CA GLY A 325 10.78 -3.94 8.46
C GLY A 325 11.20 -3.11 7.24
N ASN A 326 11.20 -3.69 6.03
CA ASN A 326 11.63 -2.97 4.83
C ASN A 326 10.49 -2.16 4.23
N THR A 327 10.82 -1.05 3.56
CA THR A 327 9.90 -0.28 2.72
C THR A 327 10.38 -0.29 1.27
N PHE A 328 9.54 -0.79 0.36
CA PHE A 328 9.77 -0.78 -1.09
C PHE A 328 8.75 0.15 -1.74
N LYS A 329 9.21 1.13 -2.53
CA LYS A 329 8.29 2.11 -3.14
C LYS A 329 7.56 1.58 -4.37
N GLY A 330 8.29 1.01 -5.32
CA GLY A 330 7.75 0.53 -6.59
C GLY A 330 7.39 -0.95 -6.57
N HIS A 331 7.50 -1.60 -7.72
CA HIS A 331 7.27 -3.03 -7.85
C HIS A 331 8.32 -3.83 -7.06
N PHE A 332 7.89 -4.77 -6.24
CA PHE A 332 8.77 -5.74 -5.60
C PHE A 332 8.46 -7.15 -6.10
N SER A 333 9.48 -7.87 -6.55
CA SER A 333 9.39 -9.28 -6.89
C SER A 333 10.39 -10.12 -6.10
N PHE A 334 9.92 -11.28 -5.63
CA PHE A 334 10.73 -12.27 -4.95
C PHE A 334 10.45 -13.66 -5.49
N THR A 335 11.47 -14.27 -6.11
CA THR A 335 11.43 -15.63 -6.65
C THR A 335 12.38 -16.53 -5.88
N LYS A 336 11.82 -17.49 -5.15
CA LYS A 336 12.58 -18.46 -4.39
C LYS A 336 12.54 -19.83 -5.06
N ASN A 337 13.65 -20.18 -5.68
CA ASN A 337 13.96 -21.47 -6.28
C ASN A 337 14.52 -22.48 -5.28
N GLY A 338 15.24 -22.02 -4.26
CA GLY A 338 15.87 -22.87 -3.25
C GLY A 338 14.93 -23.43 -2.17
N ASN A 339 15.39 -24.45 -1.45
CA ASN A 339 14.61 -25.19 -0.45
C ASN A 339 14.66 -24.60 0.98
N GLY A 340 15.48 -23.58 1.24
CA GLY A 340 15.50 -22.90 2.54
C GLY A 340 14.18 -22.18 2.85
N ARG A 341 13.99 -21.71 4.09
CA ARG A 341 12.76 -21.00 4.47
C ARG A 341 12.78 -19.54 4.05
N ALA A 342 11.62 -18.89 4.01
CA ALA A 342 11.50 -17.45 3.79
C ALA A 342 10.54 -16.83 4.81
N TYR A 343 10.92 -15.65 5.29
CA TYR A 343 10.19 -14.89 6.29
C TYR A 343 9.98 -13.46 5.79
N ALA A 344 8.74 -12.99 5.74
CA ALA A 344 8.43 -11.60 5.47
C ALA A 344 7.60 -11.00 6.61
N TYR A 345 8.23 -10.12 7.39
CA TYR A 345 7.63 -9.52 8.57
C TYR A 345 7.62 -8.00 8.52
N SER A 346 6.47 -7.39 8.75
CA SER A 346 6.34 -5.93 8.90
C SER A 346 6.92 -5.13 7.72
N ASN A 347 6.88 -5.67 6.50
CA ASN A 347 7.33 -4.94 5.32
C ASN A 347 6.22 -4.05 4.76
N ARG A 348 6.60 -2.94 4.14
CA ARG A 348 5.71 -2.05 3.43
C ARG A 348 6.03 -2.04 1.93
N PHE A 349 5.12 -2.57 1.12
CA PHE A 349 5.19 -2.57 -0.33
C PHE A 349 4.22 -1.49 -0.84
N ASN A 350 4.74 -0.31 -1.20
CA ASN A 350 3.90 0.80 -1.68
C ASN A 350 3.47 0.62 -3.14
N GLY A 351 4.17 -0.22 -3.92
CA GLY A 351 3.78 -0.61 -5.27
C GLY A 351 3.11 -1.99 -5.30
N THR A 352 3.28 -2.70 -6.42
CA THR A 352 2.78 -4.07 -6.59
C THR A 352 3.75 -5.09 -5.99
N LEU A 353 3.21 -6.23 -5.54
CA LEU A 353 3.95 -7.34 -4.96
C LEU A 353 3.84 -8.60 -5.83
N ALA A 354 4.96 -9.23 -6.16
CA ALA A 354 4.99 -10.54 -6.80
C ALA A 354 5.88 -11.51 -6.01
N ILE A 355 5.30 -12.62 -5.55
CA ILE A 355 6.02 -13.69 -4.85
C ILE A 355 5.86 -14.98 -5.65
N THR A 356 6.97 -15.68 -5.90
CA THR A 356 6.96 -17.03 -6.49
C THR A 356 7.89 -17.94 -5.68
N GLN A 357 7.35 -19.05 -5.17
CA GLN A 357 8.11 -20.06 -4.42
C GLN A 357 8.11 -21.37 -5.23
N ASN A 358 9.20 -21.64 -5.91
CA ASN A 358 9.43 -22.87 -6.66
C ASN A 358 10.05 -23.98 -5.79
N GLY A 359 10.89 -23.62 -4.81
CA GLY A 359 11.51 -24.58 -3.88
C GLY A 359 10.55 -25.07 -2.79
N SER A 360 10.91 -26.15 -2.10
CA SER A 360 10.04 -26.79 -1.08
C SER A 360 9.99 -26.09 0.29
N GLY A 361 10.75 -25.00 0.46
CA GLY A 361 10.80 -24.27 1.73
C GLY A 361 9.48 -23.61 2.10
N ASN A 362 9.26 -23.46 3.42
CA ASN A 362 8.12 -22.70 3.94
C ASN A 362 8.35 -21.20 3.77
N PHE A 363 7.30 -20.50 3.36
CA PHE A 363 7.21 -19.04 3.41
C PHE A 363 6.22 -18.66 4.52
N THR A 364 6.65 -17.85 5.47
CA THR A 364 5.78 -17.23 6.49
C THR A 364 5.69 -15.71 6.28
N THR A 365 4.48 -15.17 6.33
CA THR A 365 4.20 -13.73 6.24
C THR A 365 3.40 -13.23 7.44
N SER A 366 3.72 -12.04 7.95
CA SER A 366 2.91 -11.35 8.97
C SER A 366 3.22 -9.85 9.03
N GLY A 367 2.19 -9.04 9.31
CA GLY A 367 2.32 -7.59 9.48
C GLY A 367 2.68 -6.81 8.23
N ASN A 368 2.65 -7.44 7.04
CA ASN A 368 3.01 -6.75 5.81
C ASN A 368 1.87 -5.87 5.32
N ILE A 369 2.20 -4.72 4.74
CA ILE A 369 1.24 -3.81 4.12
C ILE A 369 1.58 -3.67 2.64
N VAL A 370 0.64 -4.05 1.77
CA VAL A 370 0.74 -3.93 0.32
C VAL A 370 -0.27 -2.90 -0.16
N SER A 371 0.20 -1.82 -0.78
CA SER A 371 -0.67 -0.72 -1.25
C SER A 371 -1.20 -0.97 -2.67
N GLY A 372 -0.44 -1.67 -3.51
CA GLY A 372 -0.89 -2.11 -4.85
C GLY A 372 -1.50 -3.51 -4.84
N SER A 373 -1.68 -4.08 -6.03
CA SER A 373 -2.08 -5.49 -6.18
C SER A 373 -0.93 -6.44 -5.87
N ALA A 374 -1.28 -7.64 -5.39
CA ALA A 374 -0.35 -8.70 -5.04
C ALA A 374 -0.66 -10.00 -5.79
N VAL A 375 0.41 -10.69 -6.21
CA VAL A 375 0.35 -12.01 -6.81
C VAL A 375 1.30 -12.94 -6.05
N ILE A 376 0.78 -14.03 -5.51
CA ILE A 376 1.55 -15.04 -4.78
C ILE A 376 1.36 -16.39 -5.44
N LYS A 377 2.48 -17.01 -5.84
CA LYS A 377 2.51 -18.29 -6.54
C LYS A 377 3.34 -19.32 -5.80
N MET A 378 2.80 -20.51 -5.62
CA MET A 378 3.49 -21.70 -5.10
C MET A 378 3.40 -22.82 -6.17
N PRO A 379 4.12 -22.70 -7.30
CA PRO A 379 4.06 -23.71 -8.37
C PRO A 379 4.83 -25.00 -8.02
N GLY A 380 5.84 -24.92 -7.15
CA GLY A 380 6.57 -26.09 -6.65
C GLY A 380 5.95 -26.67 -5.37
N ASN A 381 6.75 -27.38 -4.57
CA ASN A 381 6.29 -28.05 -3.33
C ASN A 381 6.33 -27.14 -2.09
N GLY A 382 6.47 -25.82 -2.29
CA GLY A 382 6.54 -24.84 -1.20
C GLY A 382 5.21 -24.64 -0.51
N THR A 383 5.26 -24.19 0.74
CA THR A 383 4.05 -23.86 1.52
C THR A 383 4.11 -22.41 1.99
N LEU A 384 3.12 -21.59 1.64
CA LEU A 384 2.80 -20.38 2.38
C LEU A 384 1.97 -20.79 3.59
N SER A 385 2.54 -20.69 4.78
CA SER A 385 1.84 -21.00 6.02
C SER A 385 1.26 -19.72 6.61
N PRO A 386 0.02 -19.75 7.15
CA PRO A 386 -0.45 -18.64 7.97
C PRO A 386 0.53 -18.47 9.15
N PRO A 387 0.76 -17.25 9.62
CA PRO A 387 1.56 -17.05 10.81
C PRO A 387 0.98 -17.86 11.97
N GLY A 388 1.85 -18.50 12.76
CA GLY A 388 1.40 -19.14 13.99
C GLY A 388 0.80 -18.10 14.94
N ASP A 389 -0.04 -18.51 15.89
CA ASP A 389 -0.61 -17.60 16.90
C ASP A 389 0.48 -16.77 17.61
N TYR A 390 1.68 -17.32 17.78
CA TYR A 390 2.83 -16.63 18.35
C TYR A 390 3.33 -15.46 17.46
N ASP A 391 3.28 -15.60 16.14
CA ASP A 391 3.78 -14.60 15.19
C ASP A 391 2.78 -13.44 15.01
N LEU A 392 1.48 -13.74 15.02
CA LEU A 392 0.42 -12.72 14.95
C LEU A 392 0.47 -11.72 16.10
N ASN A 393 0.87 -12.17 17.30
CA ASN A 393 1.01 -11.31 18.48
C ASN A 393 2.16 -10.30 18.35
N ASN A 394 3.15 -10.56 17.49
CA ASN A 394 4.33 -9.71 17.35
C ASN A 394 4.22 -8.69 16.21
N TYR A 395 3.53 -9.01 15.11
CA TYR A 395 3.53 -8.14 13.91
C TYR A 395 2.14 -7.82 13.33
N GLY A 396 1.06 -8.47 13.81
CA GLY A 396 -0.30 -8.27 13.28
C GLY A 396 -0.56 -8.94 11.92
N PRO A 397 -1.77 -8.78 11.37
CA PRO A 397 -2.16 -9.42 10.11
C PRO A 397 -1.61 -8.71 8.87
N ASP A 398 -1.42 -9.46 7.78
CA ASP A 398 -1.11 -8.88 6.47
C ASP A 398 -2.31 -8.08 5.91
N GLN A 399 -2.04 -6.98 5.22
CA GLN A 399 -3.03 -6.08 4.63
C GLN A 399 -2.72 -5.81 3.15
N PHE A 400 -3.67 -6.08 2.28
CA PHE A 400 -3.60 -5.82 0.84
C PHE A 400 -4.65 -4.79 0.47
N ALA A 401 -4.25 -3.60 0.03
CA ALA A 401 -5.19 -2.55 -0.36
C ALA A 401 -5.80 -2.78 -1.76
N GLY A 402 -5.07 -3.45 -2.64
CA GLY A 402 -5.52 -3.85 -3.98
C GLY A 402 -5.96 -5.30 -4.07
N ASP A 403 -5.96 -5.83 -5.30
CA ASP A 403 -6.30 -7.23 -5.58
C ASP A 403 -5.24 -8.19 -5.05
N LEU A 404 -5.69 -9.36 -4.59
CA LEU A 404 -4.83 -10.47 -4.19
C LEU A 404 -5.13 -11.71 -5.06
N THR A 405 -4.13 -12.16 -5.79
CA THR A 405 -4.19 -13.40 -6.57
C THR A 405 -3.28 -14.45 -5.97
N LEU A 406 -3.85 -15.62 -5.65
CA LEU A 406 -3.16 -16.77 -5.09
C LEU A 406 -3.20 -17.92 -6.09
N THR A 407 -2.05 -18.52 -6.38
CA THR A 407 -1.95 -19.68 -7.29
C THR A 407 -1.11 -20.77 -6.65
N ALA A 408 -1.73 -21.91 -6.35
CA ALA A 408 -1.05 -23.10 -5.86
C ALA A 408 -1.09 -24.23 -6.90
N SER A 409 -0.01 -25.01 -7.02
CA SER A 409 -0.04 -26.27 -7.77
C SER A 409 -0.66 -27.39 -6.92
N ASN A 410 -0.73 -28.61 -7.47
CA ASN A 410 -1.17 -29.79 -6.71
C ASN A 410 -0.23 -30.18 -5.56
N THR A 411 1.01 -29.66 -5.55
CA THR A 411 2.02 -29.97 -4.52
C THR A 411 2.39 -28.77 -3.66
N GLY A 412 2.18 -27.55 -4.15
CA GLY A 412 2.30 -26.33 -3.37
C GLY A 412 1.05 -26.07 -2.56
N HIS A 413 1.18 -25.38 -1.43
CA HIS A 413 0.05 -25.00 -0.58
C HIS A 413 0.11 -23.51 -0.22
N ILE A 414 -1.03 -22.84 -0.27
CA ILE A 414 -1.17 -21.45 0.20
C ILE A 414 -2.23 -21.42 1.28
N GLY A 415 -1.85 -21.04 2.50
CA GLY A 415 -2.77 -20.78 3.60
C GLY A 415 -2.66 -19.33 4.07
N LEU A 416 -3.76 -18.60 4.07
CA LEU A 416 -3.86 -17.26 4.65
C LEU A 416 -4.88 -17.22 5.79
N SER A 417 -4.54 -16.49 6.85
CA SER A 417 -5.44 -16.27 7.99
C SER A 417 -5.31 -14.84 8.51
N GLY A 418 -6.44 -14.21 8.84
CA GLY A 418 -6.48 -12.88 9.47
C GLY A 418 -6.23 -11.72 8.50
N THR A 419 -6.12 -12.00 7.20
CA THR A 419 -5.70 -11.04 6.17
C THR A 419 -6.79 -10.03 5.80
N GLY A 420 -6.41 -8.76 5.67
CA GLY A 420 -7.27 -7.70 5.09
C GLY A 420 -7.06 -7.54 3.60
N ILE A 421 -8.15 -7.39 2.84
CA ILE A 421 -8.17 -7.28 1.38
C ILE A 421 -9.10 -6.14 0.94
N GLY A 422 -8.54 -5.19 0.18
CA GLY A 422 -9.25 -4.03 -0.33
C GLY A 422 -9.85 -4.24 -1.74
N GLY A 423 -9.20 -5.05 -2.59
CA GLY A 423 -9.65 -5.37 -3.95
C GLY A 423 -10.25 -6.78 -4.06
N ASP A 424 -10.07 -7.41 -5.22
CA ASP A 424 -10.51 -8.78 -5.50
C ASP A 424 -9.66 -9.82 -4.75
N LEU A 425 -10.27 -10.97 -4.44
CA LEU A 425 -9.56 -12.18 -4.03
C LEU A 425 -9.76 -13.27 -5.09
N LYS A 426 -8.66 -13.70 -5.73
CA LYS A 426 -8.67 -14.72 -6.79
C LYS A 426 -7.85 -15.92 -6.36
N LEU A 427 -8.49 -17.08 -6.30
CA LEU A 427 -7.89 -18.35 -5.90
C LEU A 427 -7.76 -19.27 -7.11
N TYR A 428 -6.55 -19.79 -7.32
CA TYR A 428 -6.26 -20.75 -8.38
C TYR A 428 -5.58 -21.99 -7.79
N GLY A 429 -6.12 -23.16 -8.12
CA GLY A 429 -5.67 -24.47 -7.64
C GLY A 429 -6.21 -24.85 -6.26
N ASN A 430 -6.57 -26.13 -6.11
CA ASN A 430 -7.28 -26.71 -4.94
C ASN A 430 -6.54 -26.56 -3.60
N ASN A 431 -5.23 -26.28 -3.60
CA ASN A 431 -4.41 -26.14 -2.39
C ASN A 431 -4.29 -24.69 -1.92
N THR A 432 -5.28 -23.86 -2.22
CA THR A 432 -5.42 -22.51 -1.68
C THR A 432 -6.48 -22.52 -0.58
N SER A 433 -6.09 -22.18 0.65
CA SER A 433 -6.98 -22.07 1.81
C SER A 433 -6.92 -20.66 2.39
N VAL A 434 -8.08 -20.09 2.65
CA VAL A 434 -8.23 -18.74 3.20
C VAL A 434 -9.15 -18.79 4.42
N ASN A 435 -8.77 -18.10 5.48
CA ASN A 435 -9.54 -18.06 6.71
C ASN A 435 -9.48 -16.67 7.35
N ASN A 436 -10.48 -16.32 8.16
CA ASN A 436 -10.52 -15.05 8.90
C ASN A 436 -10.22 -13.82 8.03
N ILE A 437 -10.78 -13.78 6.82
CA ILE A 437 -10.51 -12.71 5.84
C ILE A 437 -11.39 -11.49 6.14
N VAL A 438 -10.82 -10.29 5.96
CA VAL A 438 -11.50 -9.01 6.11
C VAL A 438 -11.54 -8.30 4.76
N PHE A 439 -12.72 -8.04 4.21
CA PHE A 439 -12.86 -7.19 3.03
C PHE A 439 -13.11 -5.73 3.45
N ASN A 440 -12.14 -4.84 3.22
CA ASN A 440 -12.12 -3.48 3.80
C ASN A 440 -11.88 -2.31 2.82
N GLY A 441 -11.91 -2.57 1.51
CA GLY A 441 -11.61 -1.55 0.50
C GLY A 441 -12.74 -0.56 0.18
N ASN A 442 -12.41 0.42 -0.66
CA ASN A 442 -13.32 1.46 -1.14
C ASN A 442 -14.24 1.00 -2.29
N GLY A 443 -13.75 0.08 -3.11
CA GLY A 443 -14.48 -0.45 -4.25
C GLY A 443 -15.25 -1.74 -3.92
N ASP A 444 -16.01 -2.19 -4.90
CA ASP A 444 -16.52 -3.55 -4.92
C ASP A 444 -15.35 -4.54 -5.04
N SER A 445 -15.49 -5.71 -4.44
CA SER A 445 -14.53 -6.81 -4.53
C SER A 445 -15.24 -8.02 -5.11
N HIS A 446 -14.54 -8.79 -5.93
CA HIS A 446 -14.94 -10.12 -6.34
C HIS A 446 -14.20 -11.19 -5.54
N LEU A 447 -14.91 -12.26 -5.17
CA LEU A 447 -14.33 -13.50 -4.68
C LEU A 447 -14.49 -14.57 -5.75
N TYR A 448 -13.36 -14.96 -6.32
CA TYR A 448 -13.27 -15.95 -7.38
C TYR A 448 -12.42 -17.16 -6.96
N SER A 449 -12.82 -18.34 -7.42
CA SER A 449 -12.04 -19.57 -7.35
C SER A 449 -12.19 -20.36 -8.65
N ASP A 450 -11.11 -20.99 -9.13
CA ASP A 450 -11.20 -21.98 -10.21
C ASP A 450 -11.55 -23.39 -9.71
N HIS A 451 -11.68 -23.55 -8.39
CA HIS A 451 -12.03 -24.79 -7.72
C HIS A 451 -13.32 -24.64 -6.90
N GLY A 452 -13.65 -25.66 -6.11
CA GLY A 452 -14.92 -25.78 -5.39
C GLY A 452 -15.25 -24.61 -4.43
N PRO A 453 -16.31 -24.75 -3.63
CA PRO A 453 -16.74 -23.69 -2.73
C PRO A 453 -15.61 -23.17 -1.85
N VAL A 454 -15.49 -21.85 -1.73
CA VAL A 454 -14.50 -21.23 -0.85
C VAL A 454 -15.03 -21.28 0.58
N ALA A 455 -14.24 -21.84 1.48
CA ALA A 455 -14.67 -22.10 2.84
C ALA A 455 -13.99 -21.14 3.84
N PHE A 456 -14.76 -20.55 4.75
CA PHE A 456 -14.25 -19.69 5.83
C PHE A 456 -14.74 -20.19 7.20
N SER A 457 -13.88 -20.11 8.23
CA SER A 457 -14.36 -20.19 9.62
C SER A 457 -14.74 -18.81 10.16
N ALA A 458 -14.10 -17.74 9.68
CA ALA A 458 -14.60 -16.38 9.88
C ALA A 458 -14.42 -15.50 8.64
N LEU A 459 -15.39 -14.60 8.44
CA LEU A 459 -15.41 -13.61 7.37
C LEU A 459 -15.86 -12.27 7.93
N THR A 460 -15.19 -11.18 7.57
CA THR A 460 -15.59 -9.84 7.97
C THR A 460 -15.80 -8.96 6.75
N ILE A 461 -16.95 -8.31 6.69
CA ILE A 461 -17.30 -7.32 5.67
C ILE A 461 -17.24 -5.94 6.33
N ALA A 462 -16.20 -5.19 5.99
CA ALA A 462 -15.84 -3.91 6.59
C ALA A 462 -15.43 -2.90 5.52
N LYS A 463 -16.18 -2.85 4.42
CA LYS A 463 -15.99 -1.89 3.32
C LYS A 463 -16.04 -0.45 3.85
N THR A 464 -15.47 0.50 3.13
CA THR A 464 -15.52 1.90 3.57
C THR A 464 -16.87 2.57 3.31
N ALA A 465 -17.70 2.04 2.41
CA ALA A 465 -19.05 2.49 2.10
C ALA A 465 -20.09 1.37 2.31
N GLU A 466 -21.30 1.72 2.74
CA GLU A 466 -22.41 0.75 2.96
C GLU A 466 -22.86 0.11 1.64
N THR A 467 -22.69 0.84 0.54
CA THR A 467 -22.97 0.38 -0.83
C THR A 467 -21.83 -0.45 -1.42
N GLY A 468 -20.69 -0.56 -0.74
CA GLY A 468 -19.55 -1.34 -1.23
C GLY A 468 -19.86 -2.83 -1.14
N LYS A 469 -19.48 -3.60 -2.16
CA LYS A 469 -19.90 -5.00 -2.31
C LYS A 469 -18.75 -5.98 -2.22
N LEU A 470 -19.04 -7.15 -1.69
CA LEU A 470 -18.32 -8.39 -1.95
C LEU A 470 -19.20 -9.25 -2.86
N ILE A 471 -18.82 -9.40 -4.11
CA ILE A 471 -19.54 -10.18 -5.11
C ILE A 471 -18.97 -11.59 -5.11
N LEU A 472 -19.85 -12.58 -4.93
CA LEU A 472 -19.47 -13.98 -4.95
C LEU A 472 -19.57 -14.50 -6.38
N ASP A 473 -18.42 -14.83 -6.99
CA ASP A 473 -18.37 -15.50 -8.29
C ASP A 473 -18.42 -17.02 -8.15
N VAL A 474 -18.21 -17.52 -6.91
CA VAL A 474 -18.24 -18.94 -6.54
C VAL A 474 -19.01 -19.13 -5.24
N PRO A 475 -19.57 -20.34 -4.98
CA PRO A 475 -20.22 -20.63 -3.71
C PRO A 475 -19.27 -20.40 -2.53
N VAL A 476 -19.80 -19.85 -1.44
CA VAL A 476 -19.05 -19.63 -0.20
C VAL A 476 -19.69 -20.40 0.95
N ASN A 477 -18.87 -21.13 1.69
CA ASN A 477 -19.28 -21.93 2.83
C ASN A 477 -18.66 -21.38 4.12
N LEU A 478 -19.51 -21.01 5.07
CA LEU A 478 -19.09 -20.74 6.44
C LEU A 478 -19.24 -22.00 7.25
N PHE A 479 -18.14 -22.46 7.85
CA PHE A 479 -18.12 -23.72 8.58
C PHE A 479 -17.39 -23.58 9.91
N SER A 480 -17.81 -24.33 10.92
CA SER A 480 -17.08 -24.43 12.18
C SER A 480 -16.18 -25.66 12.12
N THR A 481 -14.87 -25.47 12.20
CA THR A 481 -13.89 -26.57 12.23
C THR A 481 -13.82 -27.15 13.65
N GLY A 482 -14.59 -28.20 13.97
CA GLY A 482 -14.34 -29.11 15.12
C GLY A 482 -15.20 -28.93 16.39
N GLY A 483 -15.00 -29.83 17.36
CA GLY A 483 -15.86 -30.16 18.53
C GLY A 483 -16.17 -29.10 19.60
N PHE A 484 -16.73 -29.54 20.73
CA PHE A 484 -17.50 -28.79 21.75
C PHE A 484 -16.85 -27.52 22.39
N LEU A 485 -15.59 -27.16 22.08
CA LEU A 485 -14.85 -26.07 22.76
C LEU A 485 -14.13 -25.06 21.82
N ILE A 486 -14.48 -24.98 20.53
CA ILE A 486 -13.74 -24.17 19.55
C ILE A 486 -14.58 -22.98 19.05
N PRO A 487 -13.95 -21.86 18.61
CA PRO A 487 -14.65 -20.65 18.22
C PRO A 487 -15.71 -20.91 17.15
N LEU A 488 -16.88 -20.31 17.37
CA LEU A 488 -18.03 -20.41 16.48
C LEU A 488 -17.70 -19.78 15.13
N ALA A 489 -18.12 -20.44 14.04
CA ALA A 489 -18.01 -19.84 12.72
C ALA A 489 -18.75 -18.50 12.72
N LYS A 490 -18.10 -17.43 12.26
CA LYS A 490 -18.61 -16.06 12.45
C LYS A 490 -18.50 -15.24 11.19
N VAL A 491 -19.60 -14.54 10.88
CA VAL A 491 -19.57 -13.41 9.95
C VAL A 491 -19.73 -12.12 10.73
N ASN A 492 -18.83 -11.17 10.50
CA ASN A 492 -18.95 -9.82 11.02
C ASN A 492 -19.44 -8.89 9.90
N PHE A 493 -20.72 -8.50 9.98
CA PHE A 493 -21.32 -7.50 9.12
C PHE A 493 -21.09 -6.11 9.74
N THR A 494 -20.05 -5.41 9.29
CA THR A 494 -19.73 -4.06 9.79
C THR A 494 -20.24 -3.01 8.82
N LYS A 495 -19.85 -3.12 7.54
CA LYS A 495 -20.20 -2.17 6.49
C LYS A 495 -20.00 -2.80 5.11
N GLY A 496 -20.95 -2.61 4.21
CA GLY A 496 -20.94 -3.19 2.86
C GLY A 496 -21.75 -4.48 2.77
N GLN A 497 -22.05 -4.90 1.55
CA GLN A 497 -22.96 -6.01 1.27
C GLN A 497 -22.24 -7.21 0.68
N ILE A 498 -22.75 -8.41 0.94
CA ILE A 498 -22.40 -9.62 0.17
C ILE A 498 -23.42 -9.77 -0.94
N ILE A 499 -22.99 -9.93 -2.18
CA ILE A 499 -23.86 -10.21 -3.32
C ILE A 499 -23.70 -11.69 -3.67
N SER A 500 -24.75 -12.47 -3.42
CA SER A 500 -24.80 -13.89 -3.76
C SER A 500 -25.74 -14.14 -4.93
N SER A 501 -25.64 -15.33 -5.53
CA SER A 501 -26.54 -15.75 -6.62
C SER A 501 -26.89 -17.23 -6.48
N LYS A 502 -27.83 -17.72 -7.29
CA LYS A 502 -28.18 -19.15 -7.28
C LYS A 502 -27.00 -20.06 -7.64
N THR A 503 -26.06 -19.57 -8.46
CA THR A 503 -24.84 -20.30 -8.85
C THR A 503 -23.67 -20.07 -7.88
N ALA A 504 -23.72 -19.01 -7.09
CA ALA A 504 -22.72 -18.65 -6.07
C ALA A 504 -23.42 -18.25 -4.75
N PRO A 505 -24.07 -19.21 -4.05
CA PRO A 505 -24.80 -18.92 -2.82
C PRO A 505 -23.84 -18.69 -1.65
N PHE A 506 -24.33 -17.95 -0.65
CA PHE A 506 -23.67 -17.80 0.64
C PHE A 506 -24.27 -18.78 1.64
N THR A 507 -23.49 -19.77 2.06
CA THR A 507 -23.98 -20.92 2.82
C THR A 507 -23.42 -20.93 4.24
N PHE A 508 -24.31 -21.08 5.20
CA PHE A 508 -23.99 -21.33 6.60
C PHE A 508 -24.08 -22.84 6.88
N LEU A 509 -22.93 -23.48 7.11
CA LEU A 509 -22.79 -24.91 7.40
C LEU A 509 -22.57 -25.15 8.90
N GLY A 510 -23.39 -26.02 9.50
CA GLY A 510 -23.15 -26.55 10.85
C GLY A 510 -23.70 -25.70 12.00
N ARG A 511 -23.27 -26.08 13.22
CA ARG A 511 -23.81 -25.67 14.54
C ARG A 511 -23.40 -24.26 14.96
N ASN A 512 -24.16 -23.69 15.91
CA ASN A 512 -23.77 -22.54 16.75
C ASN A 512 -23.19 -21.34 15.97
N ILE A 513 -23.63 -21.12 14.75
CA ILE A 513 -23.31 -19.89 14.04
C ILE A 513 -24.08 -18.81 14.80
N ILE A 514 -23.34 -17.93 15.48
CA ILE A 514 -23.94 -16.78 16.16
C ILE A 514 -24.81 -16.08 15.12
N PRO A 515 -26.12 -15.84 15.41
CA PRO A 515 -26.98 -15.13 14.47
C PRO A 515 -26.23 -13.90 13.98
N PRO A 516 -26.02 -13.76 12.66
CA PRO A 516 -25.21 -12.68 12.13
C PRO A 516 -25.80 -11.35 12.59
N VAL A 517 -24.99 -10.51 13.24
CA VAL A 517 -25.39 -9.15 13.60
C VAL A 517 -25.27 -8.30 12.33
N ALA A 518 -26.21 -8.50 11.42
CA ALA A 518 -26.35 -7.74 10.19
C ALA A 518 -27.26 -6.52 10.41
N SER A 519 -27.22 -5.57 9.48
CA SER A 519 -27.98 -4.33 9.56
C SER A 519 -28.22 -3.74 8.17
N ALA A 520 -28.92 -2.61 8.11
CA ALA A 520 -29.06 -1.84 6.87
C ALA A 520 -27.69 -1.48 6.25
N ALA A 521 -26.66 -1.27 7.07
CA ALA A 521 -25.31 -0.95 6.62
C ALA A 521 -24.53 -2.16 6.09
N SER A 522 -24.93 -3.40 6.45
CA SER A 522 -24.23 -4.61 6.04
C SER A 522 -25.09 -5.87 6.16
N HIS A 523 -25.37 -6.51 5.03
CA HIS A 523 -26.21 -7.71 4.88
C HIS A 523 -25.92 -8.42 3.55
N VAL A 524 -26.61 -9.52 3.28
CA VAL A 524 -26.54 -10.28 2.01
C VAL A 524 -27.67 -9.84 1.08
N VAL A 525 -27.36 -9.58 -0.18
CA VAL A 525 -28.31 -9.38 -1.28
C VAL A 525 -28.20 -10.58 -2.20
N GLY A 526 -29.26 -11.40 -2.25
CA GLY A 526 -29.27 -12.68 -2.93
C GLY A 526 -29.54 -13.86 -1.99
N PRO A 527 -29.49 -15.10 -2.50
CA PRO A 527 -29.81 -16.30 -1.73
C PRO A 527 -28.77 -16.59 -0.64
N VAL A 528 -29.28 -16.91 0.54
CA VAL A 528 -28.53 -17.43 1.68
C VAL A 528 -29.04 -18.81 2.03
N ILE A 529 -28.14 -19.77 2.16
CA ILE A 529 -28.46 -21.16 2.50
C ILE A 529 -28.07 -21.41 3.96
N LYS A 530 -28.96 -22.03 4.73
CA LYS A 530 -28.65 -22.60 6.04
C LYS A 530 -28.84 -24.12 5.95
N THR A 531 -27.77 -24.84 6.29
CA THR A 531 -27.80 -26.31 6.39
C THR A 531 -27.46 -26.72 7.81
N ASP A 532 -28.22 -27.64 8.38
CA ASP A 532 -27.90 -28.28 9.66
C ASP A 532 -27.17 -29.61 9.42
N GLU A 533 -26.03 -29.79 10.08
CA GLU A 533 -25.24 -31.03 9.99
C GLU A 533 -25.86 -32.15 10.86
N PRO A 534 -25.66 -33.45 10.56
CA PRO A 534 -26.42 -34.60 11.08
C PRO A 534 -26.22 -34.93 12.58
N TYR A 535 -25.79 -33.99 13.42
CA TYR A 535 -25.56 -34.20 14.85
C TYR A 535 -26.63 -33.50 15.69
N ILE A 536 -27.16 -34.17 16.71
CA ILE A 536 -28.29 -33.75 17.58
C ILE A 536 -28.18 -32.25 17.93
N ASP A 537 -29.08 -31.45 17.37
CA ASP A 537 -29.13 -30.01 17.53
C ASP A 537 -30.28 -29.58 18.46
N ASN A 538 -30.05 -28.54 19.24
CA ASN A 538 -31.06 -27.81 20.01
C ASN A 538 -31.28 -26.38 19.49
N THR A 539 -30.74 -26.01 18.31
CA THR A 539 -31.05 -24.73 17.69
C THR A 539 -32.51 -24.71 17.25
N THR A 540 -33.26 -23.79 17.84
CA THR A 540 -34.69 -23.62 17.58
C THR A 540 -34.95 -22.45 16.62
N SER A 541 -33.91 -21.74 16.17
CA SER A 541 -34.05 -20.60 15.26
C SER A 541 -32.78 -20.20 14.52
N PHE A 542 -32.94 -19.72 13.29
CA PHE A 542 -31.88 -19.08 12.49
C PHE A 542 -32.41 -17.80 11.83
N THR A 543 -31.60 -16.73 11.79
CA THR A 543 -31.96 -15.48 11.12
C THR A 543 -31.09 -15.28 9.89
N PHE A 544 -31.71 -15.33 8.71
CA PHE A 544 -31.09 -15.04 7.44
C PHE A 544 -30.77 -13.55 7.34
N PRO A 545 -29.50 -13.16 7.11
CA PRO A 545 -29.09 -11.77 7.02
C PRO A 545 -29.38 -11.18 5.63
N VAL A 546 -30.59 -11.33 5.12
CA VAL A 546 -30.97 -10.91 3.76
C VAL A 546 -31.49 -9.46 3.73
N GLY A 547 -31.31 -8.81 2.58
CA GLY A 547 -31.77 -7.44 2.36
C GLY A 547 -31.70 -7.03 0.89
N SER A 548 -31.84 -5.73 0.65
CA SER A 548 -31.74 -5.11 -0.67
C SER A 548 -31.31 -3.66 -0.53
N ASP A 549 -30.31 -3.25 -1.31
CA ASP A 549 -29.71 -1.91 -1.27
C ASP A 549 -29.47 -1.45 0.19
N ALA A 550 -29.83 -0.23 0.57
CA ALA A 550 -29.62 0.26 1.93
C ALA A 550 -30.64 -0.27 2.97
N LYS A 551 -31.32 -1.40 2.71
CA LYS A 551 -32.40 -1.90 3.56
C LYS A 551 -32.19 -3.37 3.94
N TYR A 552 -32.33 -3.64 5.23
CA TYR A 552 -32.23 -4.96 5.82
C TYR A 552 -33.63 -5.55 6.02
N TYR A 553 -33.84 -6.78 5.53
CA TYR A 553 -35.13 -7.49 5.55
C TYR A 553 -34.97 -8.89 6.13
N PRO A 554 -34.44 -9.04 7.36
CA PRO A 554 -34.12 -10.34 7.90
C PRO A 554 -35.35 -11.21 8.00
N LEU A 555 -35.12 -12.49 7.71
CA LEU A 555 -36.08 -13.56 7.90
C LEU A 555 -35.55 -14.47 9.00
N THR A 556 -36.36 -14.70 10.03
CA THR A 556 -36.06 -15.71 11.05
C THR A 556 -36.96 -16.92 10.83
N ILE A 557 -36.36 -18.11 10.74
CA ILE A 557 -37.08 -19.37 10.84
C ILE A 557 -36.91 -19.91 12.26
N SER A 558 -37.96 -20.50 12.82
CA SER A 558 -37.90 -21.13 14.14
C SER A 558 -38.82 -22.35 14.24
N GLY A 559 -38.42 -23.37 14.99
CA GLY A 559 -39.20 -24.58 15.24
C GLY A 559 -38.79 -25.25 16.55
N GLU A 560 -39.60 -26.18 17.05
CA GLU A 560 -39.28 -26.89 18.30
C GLU A 560 -37.94 -27.64 18.20
N GLN A 561 -37.61 -28.17 17.01
CA GLN A 561 -36.25 -28.56 16.60
C GLN A 561 -36.13 -28.44 15.07
N ILE A 562 -35.06 -27.81 14.57
CA ILE A 562 -34.66 -27.96 13.16
C ILE A 562 -33.85 -29.25 13.08
N SER A 563 -34.29 -30.17 12.22
CA SER A 563 -33.73 -31.52 12.15
C SER A 563 -32.38 -31.50 11.46
N ALA A 564 -31.50 -32.38 11.93
CA ALA A 564 -30.19 -32.58 11.34
C ALA A 564 -30.36 -33.02 9.85
N GLY A 565 -29.72 -32.32 8.92
CA GLY A 565 -29.87 -32.52 7.47
C GLY A 565 -30.96 -31.66 6.82
N ASP A 566 -31.72 -30.87 7.57
CA ASP A 566 -32.59 -29.84 6.96
C ASP A 566 -31.74 -28.77 6.27
N GLN A 567 -32.23 -28.30 5.12
CA GLN A 567 -31.65 -27.19 4.39
C GLN A 567 -32.73 -26.20 4.00
N PHE A 568 -32.51 -24.92 4.33
CA PHE A 568 -33.39 -23.82 3.97
C PHE A 568 -32.61 -22.74 3.22
N THR A 569 -33.19 -22.25 2.13
CA THR A 569 -32.69 -21.07 1.41
C THR A 569 -33.65 -19.91 1.60
N ALA A 570 -33.11 -18.71 1.80
CA ALA A 570 -33.90 -17.49 1.85
C ALA A 570 -33.28 -16.36 1.03
N GLU A 571 -34.15 -15.53 0.46
CA GLU A 571 -33.80 -14.32 -0.29
C GLU A 571 -34.92 -13.28 -0.14
N TYR A 572 -34.58 -11.99 -0.15
CA TYR A 572 -35.55 -10.92 -0.28
C TYR A 572 -35.47 -10.30 -1.66
N ILE A 573 -36.62 -10.18 -2.34
CA ILE A 573 -36.75 -9.55 -3.64
C ILE A 573 -37.43 -8.19 -3.48
N SER A 574 -36.71 -7.11 -3.76
CA SER A 574 -37.24 -5.74 -3.73
C SER A 574 -37.98 -5.37 -5.02
N GLN A 575 -38.98 -6.16 -5.39
CA GLN A 575 -39.80 -5.96 -6.59
C GLN A 575 -41.28 -6.22 -6.27
N ASN A 576 -42.17 -5.60 -7.05
CA ASN A 576 -43.60 -5.93 -7.01
C ASN A 576 -43.80 -7.44 -7.33
N PRO A 577 -44.48 -8.21 -6.46
CA PRO A 577 -44.71 -9.64 -6.70
C PRO A 577 -45.44 -9.93 -8.02
N THR A 578 -46.34 -9.06 -8.47
CA THR A 578 -47.05 -9.22 -9.75
C THR A 578 -46.09 -9.28 -10.92
N ALA A 579 -44.98 -8.54 -10.88
CA ALA A 579 -43.98 -8.54 -11.94
C ALA A 579 -43.22 -9.88 -12.04
N ALA A 580 -43.22 -10.69 -10.97
CA ALA A 580 -42.70 -12.05 -10.95
C ALA A 580 -43.78 -13.12 -11.19
N GLY A 581 -44.99 -12.71 -11.59
CA GLY A 581 -46.12 -13.60 -11.87
C GLY A 581 -47.05 -13.87 -10.68
N TYR A 582 -46.78 -13.27 -9.52
CA TYR A 582 -47.57 -13.43 -8.29
C TYR A 582 -48.58 -12.29 -8.16
N ASP A 583 -49.63 -12.33 -8.97
CA ASP A 583 -50.64 -11.27 -9.07
C ASP A 583 -51.24 -10.91 -7.69
N VAL A 584 -50.88 -9.74 -7.17
CA VAL A 584 -51.33 -9.27 -5.85
C VAL A 584 -52.84 -9.02 -5.77
N THR A 585 -53.54 -8.95 -6.90
CA THR A 585 -55.01 -8.82 -6.92
C THR A 585 -55.72 -10.15 -6.64
N LYS A 586 -55.05 -11.28 -6.88
CA LYS A 586 -55.53 -12.62 -6.55
C LYS A 586 -55.22 -12.92 -5.10
N MET A 587 -56.08 -12.50 -4.19
CA MET A 587 -55.89 -12.68 -2.75
C MET A 587 -57.13 -13.33 -2.10
N ALA A 588 -56.92 -14.03 -0.99
CA ALA A 588 -58.01 -14.56 -0.17
C ALA A 588 -58.91 -13.43 0.31
N THR A 589 -60.20 -13.70 0.49
CA THR A 589 -61.20 -12.69 0.87
C THR A 589 -60.95 -12.02 2.22
N THR A 590 -60.17 -12.68 3.08
CA THR A 590 -59.69 -12.15 4.37
C THR A 590 -58.69 -11.02 4.21
N LEU A 591 -57.92 -11.00 3.11
CA LEU A 591 -56.97 -9.96 2.78
C LEU A 591 -57.67 -8.79 2.05
N LYS A 592 -57.13 -7.60 2.25
CA LYS A 592 -57.55 -6.33 1.61
C LYS A 592 -56.40 -5.64 0.89
N GLY A 593 -55.19 -6.18 0.97
CA GLY A 593 -54.01 -5.71 0.25
C GLY A 593 -52.80 -6.57 0.55
N VAL A 594 -51.94 -6.74 -0.45
CA VAL A 594 -50.63 -7.41 -0.38
C VAL A 594 -49.57 -6.39 -0.81
N ALA A 595 -48.45 -6.34 -0.11
CA ALA A 595 -47.41 -5.34 -0.34
C ALA A 595 -46.76 -5.51 -1.71
N THR A 596 -46.55 -4.39 -2.40
CA THR A 596 -45.95 -4.31 -3.74
C THR A 596 -44.49 -3.88 -3.72
N THR A 597 -43.92 -3.63 -2.53
CA THR A 597 -42.55 -3.14 -2.36
C THR A 597 -41.51 -4.25 -2.31
N GLY A 598 -41.93 -5.50 -2.14
CA GLY A 598 -41.06 -6.67 -2.12
C GLY A 598 -41.67 -7.88 -1.44
N TYR A 599 -40.99 -9.02 -1.57
CA TYR A 599 -41.42 -10.32 -1.05
C TYR A 599 -40.21 -11.18 -0.69
N TRP A 600 -40.41 -12.17 0.17
CA TRP A 600 -39.39 -13.16 0.52
C TRP A 600 -39.61 -14.44 -0.27
N LEU A 601 -38.51 -15.00 -0.75
CA LEU A 601 -38.43 -16.38 -1.18
C LEU A 601 -37.81 -17.17 -0.04
N ILE A 602 -38.47 -18.26 0.33
CA ILE A 602 -38.01 -19.27 1.28
C ILE A 602 -38.22 -20.63 0.61
N SER A 603 -37.22 -21.51 0.61
CA SER A 603 -37.40 -22.91 0.23
C SER A 603 -36.88 -23.83 1.33
N ARG A 604 -37.43 -25.04 1.37
CA ARG A 604 -36.85 -26.17 2.09
C ARG A 604 -36.25 -27.11 1.06
N ASP A 605 -34.95 -27.01 0.88
CA ASP A 605 -34.20 -27.72 -0.16
C ASP A 605 -33.85 -29.16 0.26
N ALA A 606 -33.81 -29.42 1.57
CA ALA A 606 -33.69 -30.75 2.15
C ALA A 606 -34.46 -30.85 3.48
N GLY A 607 -34.88 -32.07 3.82
CA GLY A 607 -35.53 -32.39 5.09
C GLY A 607 -37.05 -32.14 5.13
N THR A 608 -37.64 -32.28 6.32
CA THR A 608 -39.12 -32.33 6.50
C THR A 608 -39.66 -31.41 7.60
N THR A 609 -38.79 -30.71 8.33
CA THR A 609 -39.22 -29.83 9.42
C THR A 609 -40.05 -28.65 8.90
N ASN A 610 -41.18 -28.40 9.56
CA ASN A 610 -42.00 -27.22 9.32
C ASN A 610 -41.56 -26.12 10.28
N VAL A 611 -41.44 -24.88 9.78
CA VAL A 611 -40.88 -23.76 10.54
C VAL A 611 -41.89 -22.64 10.67
N THR A 612 -41.91 -21.98 11.82
CA THR A 612 -42.56 -20.68 11.96
C THR A 612 -41.63 -19.61 11.37
N ALA A 613 -42.16 -18.77 10.48
CA ALA A 613 -41.38 -17.72 9.82
C ALA A 613 -41.72 -16.35 10.38
N THR A 614 -40.69 -15.57 10.70
CA THR A 614 -40.78 -14.21 11.20
C THR A 614 -40.10 -13.26 10.22
N PHE A 615 -40.86 -12.32 9.68
CA PHE A 615 -40.45 -11.37 8.66
C PHE A 615 -40.25 -9.99 9.26
N THR A 616 -39.11 -9.37 8.97
CA THR A 616 -38.86 -7.97 9.31
C THR A 616 -39.03 -7.12 8.07
N PHE A 617 -39.95 -6.16 8.13
CA PHE A 617 -40.33 -5.32 7.00
C PHE A 617 -40.08 -3.84 7.28
N ASN A 618 -40.02 -3.06 6.21
CA ASN A 618 -39.94 -1.60 6.28
C ASN A 618 -41.22 -1.00 5.73
N ALA A 619 -41.85 -0.11 6.49
CA ALA A 619 -43.01 0.67 6.13
C ALA A 619 -42.68 2.16 6.25
N ALA A 620 -43.34 3.02 5.47
CA ALA A 620 -43.17 4.45 5.68
C ALA A 620 -43.78 4.84 7.05
N PRO A 621 -43.15 5.77 7.81
CA PRO A 621 -43.69 6.22 9.08
C PRO A 621 -45.17 6.62 8.96
N GLY A 622 -46.01 6.10 9.85
CA GLY A 622 -47.45 6.38 9.90
C GLY A 622 -48.33 5.55 8.94
N THR A 623 -47.78 4.74 8.04
CA THR A 623 -48.61 3.95 7.12
C THR A 623 -49.23 2.70 7.75
N ILE A 624 -48.71 2.25 8.88
CA ILE A 624 -49.29 1.15 9.67
C ILE A 624 -49.84 1.73 10.96
N THR A 625 -51.16 1.82 11.05
CA THR A 625 -51.86 2.33 12.24
C THR A 625 -52.51 1.22 13.07
N ASN A 626 -52.60 -0.01 12.54
CA ASN A 626 -53.14 -1.15 13.28
C ASN A 626 -52.37 -2.46 13.02
N LEU A 627 -51.48 -2.81 13.96
CA LEU A 627 -50.66 -4.03 13.95
C LEU A 627 -51.48 -5.32 13.94
N GLY A 628 -52.64 -5.35 14.61
CA GLY A 628 -53.52 -6.51 14.66
C GLY A 628 -54.19 -6.83 13.32
N LYS A 629 -54.16 -5.91 12.36
CA LYS A 629 -54.68 -6.10 10.99
C LYS A 629 -53.61 -6.50 9.98
N LEU A 630 -52.32 -6.45 10.34
CA LEU A 630 -51.24 -6.98 9.51
C LEU A 630 -51.31 -8.51 9.43
N ARG A 631 -50.88 -9.05 8.29
CA ARG A 631 -50.83 -10.48 7.99
C ARG A 631 -49.54 -10.83 7.26
N VAL A 632 -49.13 -12.07 7.40
CA VAL A 632 -48.25 -12.72 6.42
C VAL A 632 -49.14 -13.33 5.35
N ALA A 633 -48.86 -13.04 4.07
CA ALA A 633 -49.49 -13.70 2.95
C ALA A 633 -48.51 -14.66 2.26
N HIS A 634 -49.04 -15.76 1.71
CA HIS A 634 -48.28 -16.75 0.95
C HIS A 634 -48.97 -17.05 -0.38
N TRP A 635 -48.21 -17.15 -1.47
CA TRP A 635 -48.78 -17.53 -2.76
C TRP A 635 -48.88 -19.05 -2.89
N ASN A 636 -50.09 -19.59 -2.94
CA ASN A 636 -50.30 -21.04 -2.99
C ASN A 636 -50.28 -21.64 -4.41
N GLY A 637 -49.82 -20.87 -5.41
CA GLY A 637 -49.85 -21.24 -6.83
C GLY A 637 -51.02 -20.64 -7.61
N SER A 638 -52.09 -20.21 -6.93
CA SER A 638 -53.28 -19.61 -7.55
C SER A 638 -53.67 -18.25 -6.98
N LEU A 639 -53.52 -18.06 -5.66
CA LEU A 639 -53.82 -16.81 -4.96
C LEU A 639 -52.94 -16.63 -3.71
N TRP A 640 -52.90 -15.40 -3.19
CA TRP A 640 -52.31 -15.05 -1.90
C TRP A 640 -53.23 -15.44 -0.75
N GLU A 641 -52.85 -16.49 -0.01
CA GLU A 641 -53.57 -16.95 1.18
C GLU A 641 -53.10 -16.23 2.44
N ASP A 642 -53.98 -16.14 3.44
CA ASP A 642 -53.72 -15.48 4.72
C ASP A 642 -53.13 -16.46 5.72
N LEU A 643 -51.84 -16.30 6.06
CA LEU A 643 -51.15 -17.09 7.07
C LEU A 643 -51.22 -16.48 8.48
N GLY A 644 -52.06 -15.46 8.66
CA GLY A 644 -52.34 -14.87 9.95
C GLY A 644 -51.22 -13.98 10.49
N ASN A 645 -51.25 -13.81 11.81
CA ASN A 645 -50.29 -13.05 12.61
C ASN A 645 -50.15 -13.78 13.96
N GLY A 646 -49.11 -14.61 14.08
CA GLY A 646 -48.93 -15.57 15.18
C GLY A 646 -48.23 -15.05 16.42
N ALA A 647 -47.55 -13.92 16.32
CA ALA A 647 -46.90 -13.23 17.42
C ALA A 647 -47.48 -11.83 17.58
N ALA A 648 -47.15 -11.13 18.68
CA ALA A 648 -47.45 -9.70 18.78
C ALA A 648 -46.61 -8.95 17.74
N ALA A 649 -47.17 -8.73 16.54
CA ALA A 649 -46.56 -7.87 15.53
C ALA A 649 -46.15 -6.55 16.16
N TRP A 650 -45.00 -6.03 15.75
CA TRP A 650 -44.37 -4.86 16.33
C TRP A 650 -43.87 -3.93 15.24
N ILE A 651 -43.84 -2.62 15.50
CA ILE A 651 -43.24 -1.64 14.62
C ILE A 651 -42.56 -0.54 15.44
N ASP A 652 -41.36 -0.15 15.02
CA ASP A 652 -40.76 1.12 15.38
C ASP A 652 -41.37 2.20 14.48
N SER A 653 -42.33 2.95 15.01
CA SER A 653 -43.04 3.99 14.26
C SER A 653 -42.12 5.14 13.80
N ALA A 654 -40.96 5.34 14.43
CA ALA A 654 -40.03 6.42 14.07
C ALA A 654 -39.17 6.04 12.85
N ASN A 655 -38.69 4.79 12.81
CA ASN A 655 -37.82 4.30 11.74
C ASN A 655 -38.56 3.46 10.68
N GLY A 656 -39.83 3.12 10.93
CA GLY A 656 -40.66 2.34 10.02
C GLY A 656 -40.30 0.85 9.94
N ILE A 657 -39.50 0.34 10.87
CA ILE A 657 -39.05 -1.07 10.89
C ILE A 657 -40.03 -1.88 11.72
N GLY A 658 -40.63 -2.92 11.14
CA GLY A 658 -41.60 -3.77 11.83
C GLY A 658 -41.32 -5.26 11.67
N ARG A 659 -42.00 -6.07 12.48
CA ARG A 659 -41.86 -7.53 12.50
C ARG A 659 -43.21 -8.21 12.60
N ILE A 660 -43.40 -9.28 11.84
CA ILE A 660 -44.60 -10.13 11.89
C ILE A 660 -44.22 -11.61 11.73
N THR A 661 -44.98 -12.49 12.38
CA THR A 661 -44.73 -13.94 12.40
C THR A 661 -45.96 -14.70 11.87
N THR A 662 -45.75 -15.82 11.19
CA THR A 662 -46.85 -16.70 10.75
C THR A 662 -47.65 -17.25 11.94
N ALA A 663 -48.96 -17.44 11.78
CA ALA A 663 -49.82 -17.96 12.85
C ALA A 663 -49.57 -19.42 13.21
N ALA A 664 -49.01 -20.18 12.28
CA ALA A 664 -48.62 -21.57 12.44
C ALA A 664 -47.31 -21.83 11.68
N PRO A 665 -46.63 -22.97 11.94
CA PRO A 665 -45.52 -23.42 11.11
C PRO A 665 -45.96 -23.57 9.64
N ILE A 666 -45.13 -23.08 8.71
CA ILE A 666 -45.39 -23.18 7.27
C ILE A 666 -45.05 -24.58 6.76
N THR A 667 -45.89 -25.10 5.89
CA THR A 667 -45.73 -26.41 5.22
C THR A 667 -45.57 -26.29 3.70
N SER A 668 -45.93 -25.13 3.16
CA SER A 668 -45.75 -24.68 1.78
C SER A 668 -44.85 -23.45 1.79
N PHE A 669 -44.13 -23.26 0.69
CA PHE A 669 -43.00 -22.33 0.62
C PHE A 669 -43.06 -21.49 -0.64
N SER A 670 -42.69 -20.21 -0.49
CA SER A 670 -42.49 -19.18 -1.49
C SER A 670 -43.62 -18.87 -2.48
N PRO A 671 -43.78 -17.59 -2.84
CA PRO A 671 -43.30 -16.39 -2.12
C PRO A 671 -44.14 -16.06 -0.89
N PHE A 672 -43.56 -15.24 0.01
CA PHE A 672 -44.25 -14.63 1.15
C PHE A 672 -44.18 -13.11 1.08
N ALA A 673 -45.24 -12.42 1.49
CA ALA A 673 -45.30 -10.96 1.50
C ALA A 673 -46.04 -10.44 2.73
N ILE A 674 -45.84 -9.15 3.05
CA ILE A 674 -46.66 -8.46 4.05
C ILE A 674 -48.02 -8.15 3.44
N ALA A 675 -49.08 -8.37 4.20
CA ALA A 675 -50.45 -8.09 3.79
C ALA A 675 -51.24 -7.43 4.92
N THR A 676 -52.46 -6.99 4.59
CA THR A 676 -53.38 -6.40 5.57
C THR A 676 -54.80 -6.91 5.36
N THR A 677 -55.53 -7.04 6.46
CA THR A 677 -56.99 -7.25 6.47
C THR A 677 -57.79 -5.95 6.46
N ASN A 678 -57.11 -4.80 6.49
CA ASN A 678 -57.72 -3.47 6.44
C ASN A 678 -56.76 -2.48 5.74
N ALA A 679 -57.06 -2.16 4.47
CA ALA A 679 -56.24 -1.26 3.66
C ALA A 679 -56.24 0.19 4.16
N ALA A 680 -57.33 0.64 4.80
CA ALA A 680 -57.42 2.00 5.36
C ALA A 680 -56.60 2.16 6.64
N ALA A 681 -56.48 1.09 7.45
CA ALA A 681 -55.68 1.12 8.66
C ALA A 681 -54.18 0.89 8.40
N ASN A 682 -53.84 0.13 7.36
CA ASN A 682 -52.47 -0.17 6.97
C ASN A 682 -52.31 0.09 5.48
N VAL A 683 -52.01 1.34 5.12
CA VAL A 683 -51.82 1.75 3.73
C VAL A 683 -50.51 1.16 3.23
N LEU A 684 -50.58 0.36 2.18
CA LEU A 684 -49.40 -0.22 1.54
C LEU A 684 -48.88 0.77 0.48
N PRO A 685 -47.56 1.03 0.38
CA PRO A 685 -47.04 2.08 -0.51
C PRO A 685 -47.41 1.86 -1.98
N VAL A 686 -47.86 2.93 -2.66
CA VAL A 686 -47.92 3.01 -4.12
C VAL A 686 -46.54 3.38 -4.67
N THR A 687 -46.08 2.67 -5.71
CA THR A 687 -44.74 2.82 -6.28
C THR A 687 -44.78 3.57 -7.61
N PHE A 688 -44.02 4.68 -7.70
CA PHE A 688 -43.63 5.29 -8.98
C PHE A 688 -42.57 4.38 -9.64
N THR A 689 -42.79 3.93 -10.87
CA THR A 689 -41.87 3.00 -11.58
C THR A 689 -40.71 3.73 -12.24
N THR A 690 -40.96 4.92 -12.78
CA THR A 690 -39.92 5.80 -13.33
C THR A 690 -40.21 7.24 -12.93
N LEU A 691 -39.16 7.99 -12.60
CA LEU A 691 -39.19 9.44 -12.38
C LEU A 691 -37.89 10.01 -12.91
N SER A 692 -37.98 10.85 -13.94
CA SER A 692 -36.84 11.55 -14.54
C SER A 692 -37.11 13.05 -14.61
N ALA A 693 -36.03 13.83 -14.55
CA ALA A 693 -36.09 15.26 -14.81
C ALA A 693 -34.87 15.70 -15.61
N ILE A 694 -35.10 16.29 -16.77
CA ILE A 694 -34.07 16.69 -17.73
C ILE A 694 -34.15 18.19 -17.94
N TYR A 695 -33.03 18.89 -17.80
CA TYR A 695 -32.92 20.31 -18.12
C TYR A 695 -32.48 20.47 -19.58
N LYS A 696 -33.40 20.94 -20.44
CA LYS A 696 -33.12 21.11 -21.87
C LYS A 696 -33.76 22.40 -22.39
N ASN A 697 -33.02 23.14 -23.21
CA ASN A 697 -33.49 24.35 -23.89
C ASN A 697 -34.08 25.44 -22.94
N GLY A 698 -33.59 25.55 -21.70
CA GLY A 698 -34.08 26.54 -20.73
C GLY A 698 -35.34 26.12 -19.95
N HIS A 699 -35.77 24.87 -20.09
CA HIS A 699 -36.90 24.29 -19.36
C HIS A 699 -36.48 23.00 -18.64
N ILE A 700 -37.18 22.66 -17.57
CA ILE A 700 -37.10 21.33 -16.95
C ILE A 700 -38.29 20.52 -17.44
N GLU A 701 -38.00 19.35 -17.99
CA GLU A 701 -38.99 18.33 -18.35
C GLU A 701 -38.96 17.23 -17.30
N VAL A 702 -40.07 17.05 -16.57
CA VAL A 702 -40.26 16.01 -15.56
C VAL A 702 -41.21 14.96 -16.14
N SER A 703 -40.78 13.71 -16.17
CA SER A 703 -41.58 12.59 -16.67
C SER A 703 -41.63 11.47 -15.64
N TRP A 704 -42.80 10.88 -15.45
CA TRP A 704 -42.98 9.76 -14.52
C TRP A 704 -44.03 8.77 -14.98
N VAL A 705 -43.90 7.54 -14.47
CA VAL A 705 -44.87 6.46 -14.67
C VAL A 705 -45.34 5.96 -13.32
N THR A 706 -46.65 5.75 -13.19
CA THR A 706 -47.26 5.11 -12.02
C THR A 706 -47.63 3.67 -12.36
N ALA A 707 -47.20 2.69 -11.56
CA ALA A 707 -47.55 1.27 -11.74
C ALA A 707 -49.04 0.95 -11.50
N GLY A 708 -49.77 1.93 -10.97
CA GLY A 708 -51.18 1.88 -10.63
C GLY A 708 -51.54 3.09 -9.79
N GLU A 709 -52.79 3.52 -9.87
CA GLU A 709 -53.34 4.62 -9.10
C GLU A 709 -54.56 4.15 -8.33
N THR A 710 -54.68 4.61 -7.09
CA THR A 710 -55.88 4.37 -6.27
C THR A 710 -56.24 5.68 -5.60
N ASN A 711 -57.48 6.11 -5.79
CA ASN A 711 -58.01 7.37 -5.25
C ASN A 711 -57.22 8.65 -5.62
N CYS A 712 -56.40 8.64 -6.67
CA CYS A 712 -55.57 9.79 -7.05
C CYS A 712 -56.42 10.92 -7.64
N ALA A 713 -56.24 12.15 -7.15
CA ALA A 713 -56.85 13.34 -7.73
C ALA A 713 -55.89 14.02 -8.72
N TYR A 714 -54.67 14.32 -8.27
CA TYR A 714 -53.65 15.02 -9.06
C TYR A 714 -52.24 14.83 -8.47
N TYR A 715 -51.25 15.32 -9.21
CA TYR A 715 -49.84 15.34 -8.84
C TYR A 715 -49.35 16.78 -8.76
N ASP A 716 -48.73 17.15 -7.65
CA ASP A 716 -48.00 18.40 -7.51
C ASP A 716 -46.51 18.16 -7.75
N ILE A 717 -45.95 18.84 -8.75
CA ILE A 717 -44.53 18.82 -9.05
C ILE A 717 -43.89 19.89 -8.18
N GLU A 718 -42.95 19.50 -7.34
CA GLU A 718 -42.26 20.41 -6.44
C GLU A 718 -40.77 20.44 -6.74
N VAL A 719 -40.20 21.65 -6.64
CA VAL A 719 -38.81 21.96 -6.97
C VAL A 719 -38.09 22.57 -5.77
N SER A 720 -36.82 22.25 -5.61
CA SER A 720 -35.95 22.78 -4.56
C SER A 720 -34.55 23.06 -5.11
N THR A 721 -33.88 24.08 -4.58
CA THR A 721 -32.46 24.37 -4.85
C THR A 721 -31.52 23.78 -3.80
N ASP A 722 -32.04 23.37 -2.63
CA ASP A 722 -31.26 22.84 -1.51
C ASP A 722 -31.61 21.38 -1.15
N GLY A 723 -32.64 20.81 -1.77
CA GLY A 723 -33.11 19.44 -1.55
C GLY A 723 -33.93 19.26 -0.27
N THR A 724 -34.20 20.35 0.47
CA THR A 724 -34.90 20.34 1.76
C THR A 724 -36.16 21.21 1.77
N LYS A 725 -36.14 22.38 1.11
CA LYS A 725 -37.27 23.29 0.98
C LYS A 725 -37.82 23.22 -0.44
N PHE A 726 -39.04 22.69 -0.55
CA PHE A 726 -39.70 22.48 -1.83
C PHE A 726 -40.79 23.53 -2.06
N THR A 727 -40.84 24.06 -3.27
CA THR A 727 -41.89 24.95 -3.76
C THR A 727 -42.60 24.31 -4.93
N LYS A 728 -43.91 24.48 -5.01
CA LYS A 728 -44.72 23.93 -6.09
C LYS A 728 -44.40 24.61 -7.44
N ALA A 729 -44.02 23.81 -8.43
CA ALA A 729 -43.78 24.22 -9.81
C ALA A 729 -45.06 24.11 -10.67
N GLY A 730 -45.95 23.16 -10.36
CA GLY A 730 -47.24 23.04 -11.02
C GLY A 730 -48.03 21.80 -10.59
N THR A 731 -49.21 21.64 -11.18
CA THR A 731 -50.13 20.52 -10.92
C THR A 731 -50.47 19.81 -12.21
N VAL A 732 -50.48 18.48 -12.18
CA VAL A 732 -50.94 17.61 -13.26
C VAL A 732 -52.07 16.74 -12.76
N THR A 733 -53.26 16.87 -13.33
CA THR A 733 -54.42 16.04 -12.98
C THR A 733 -54.15 14.57 -13.30
N SER A 734 -54.67 13.67 -12.47
CA SER A 734 -54.61 12.23 -12.77
C SER A 734 -55.30 11.93 -14.12
N LYS A 735 -54.65 11.08 -14.93
CA LYS A 735 -55.20 10.51 -16.17
C LYS A 735 -56.11 9.31 -15.89
N ALA A 736 -56.12 8.78 -14.67
CA ALA A 736 -56.93 7.64 -14.30
C ALA A 736 -58.42 8.02 -14.22
N PRO A 737 -59.31 7.35 -14.96
CA PRO A 737 -60.75 7.58 -14.84
C PRO A 737 -61.22 7.37 -13.41
N GLY A 738 -61.78 8.41 -12.79
CA GLY A 738 -62.21 8.34 -11.40
C GLY A 738 -61.08 8.20 -10.38
N GLY A 739 -59.82 8.46 -10.74
CA GLY A 739 -58.65 8.40 -9.85
C GLY A 739 -58.12 6.99 -9.59
N ASN A 740 -58.56 5.99 -10.36
CA ASN A 740 -58.14 4.60 -10.19
C ASN A 740 -57.65 4.02 -11.51
N ALA A 741 -56.44 3.46 -11.53
CA ALA A 741 -55.85 2.79 -12.68
C ALA A 741 -55.08 1.55 -12.23
N ALA A 742 -55.31 0.43 -12.91
CA ALA A 742 -54.60 -0.84 -12.66
C ALA A 742 -53.48 -1.10 -13.69
N ALA A 743 -53.15 -0.12 -14.51
CA ALA A 743 -52.15 -0.18 -15.56
C ALA A 743 -51.25 1.06 -15.52
N ASP A 744 -50.08 0.95 -16.13
CA ASP A 744 -49.10 2.03 -16.21
C ASP A 744 -49.70 3.29 -16.86
N LEU A 745 -49.60 4.41 -16.16
CA LEU A 745 -49.96 5.72 -16.69
C LEU A 745 -48.72 6.61 -16.73
N GLU A 746 -48.42 7.11 -17.91
CA GLU A 746 -47.31 8.01 -18.15
C GLU A 746 -47.76 9.47 -18.04
N TYR A 747 -46.93 10.29 -17.41
CA TYR A 747 -47.14 11.70 -17.20
C TYR A 747 -45.90 12.50 -17.59
N ASN A 748 -46.13 13.72 -18.02
CA ASN A 748 -45.07 14.70 -18.27
C ASN A 748 -45.51 16.08 -17.79
N PHE A 749 -44.54 16.88 -17.37
CA PHE A 749 -44.72 18.26 -16.97
C PHE A 749 -43.47 19.07 -17.32
N SER A 750 -43.65 20.26 -17.91
CA SER A 750 -42.55 21.15 -18.25
C SER A 750 -42.72 22.54 -17.64
N PHE A 751 -41.64 23.10 -17.09
CA PHE A 751 -41.64 24.46 -16.54
C PHE A 751 -40.30 25.17 -16.72
N THR A 752 -40.33 26.51 -16.72
CA THR A 752 -39.14 27.36 -16.68
C THR A 752 -38.86 27.75 -15.23
N PRO A 753 -37.67 27.45 -14.68
CA PRO A 753 -37.30 27.94 -13.36
C PRO A 753 -37.19 29.48 -13.40
N ALA A 754 -38.13 30.19 -12.77
CA ALA A 754 -37.93 31.60 -12.50
C ALA A 754 -36.78 31.75 -11.49
N ALA A 755 -36.00 32.84 -11.57
CA ALA A 755 -35.02 33.18 -10.55
C ALA A 755 -35.74 33.38 -9.21
N MET A 756 -35.86 32.31 -8.43
CA MET A 756 -36.54 32.34 -7.15
C MET A 756 -35.74 33.24 -6.21
N ALA A 757 -36.31 34.40 -5.89
CA ALA A 757 -35.74 35.37 -4.98
C ALA A 757 -35.40 34.71 -3.64
N LEU A 758 -34.11 34.75 -3.27
CA LEU A 758 -33.58 34.34 -1.98
C LEU A 758 -34.37 35.01 -0.84
N SER A 759 -35.24 34.26 -0.17
CA SER A 759 -35.66 34.54 1.20
C SER A 759 -35.12 33.44 2.12
N GLY A 760 -33.81 33.54 2.36
CA GLY A 760 -33.07 32.66 3.25
C GLY A 760 -31.81 33.35 3.77
N LEU A 761 -31.89 34.65 4.05
CA LEU A 761 -30.86 35.38 4.77
C LEU A 761 -30.74 34.77 6.18
N ILE A 762 -29.75 33.91 6.33
CA ILE A 762 -29.17 33.51 7.61
C ILE A 762 -28.56 34.78 8.22
N LEU A 763 -29.31 35.44 9.10
CA LEU A 763 -28.79 36.45 10.02
C LEU A 763 -29.43 36.21 11.39
N LEU A 764 -28.83 35.33 12.19
CA LEU A 764 -28.79 35.23 13.66
C LEU A 764 -28.49 33.76 14.03
N PRO A 765 -27.38 33.47 14.75
CA PRO A 765 -27.16 34.02 16.09
C PRO A 765 -25.69 34.45 16.33
N PHE A 766 -25.45 35.75 16.45
CA PHE A 766 -24.24 36.27 17.10
C PHE A 766 -24.53 37.57 17.85
N PHE A 767 -25.65 37.64 18.59
CA PHE A 767 -25.89 38.72 19.54
C PHE A 767 -26.67 38.24 20.77
N PHE A 768 -26.10 37.25 21.47
CA PHE A 768 -26.28 37.12 22.92
C PHE A 768 -24.91 36.89 23.57
N ALA A 769 -24.07 37.90 23.50
CA ALA A 769 -22.98 38.08 24.45
C ALA A 769 -22.73 39.59 24.56
N PHE A 770 -22.56 40.05 25.80
CA PHE A 770 -22.37 41.44 26.22
C PHE A 770 -23.64 42.25 26.48
N SER A 771 -24.27 41.90 27.61
CA SER A 771 -24.66 42.93 28.57
C SER A 771 -23.47 43.86 28.84
N ASN A 772 -23.56 45.13 28.46
CA ASN A 772 -23.26 46.20 29.42
C ASN A 772 -23.71 47.58 28.94
N LYS A 773 -24.10 48.34 29.95
CA LYS A 773 -24.75 49.65 29.92
C LYS A 773 -23.81 50.72 29.35
N LYS A 774 -24.34 51.60 28.47
CA LYS A 774 -24.26 53.08 28.48
C LYS A 774 -24.07 53.73 27.07
N ARG A 775 -25.19 54.21 26.52
CA ARG A 775 -25.42 55.51 25.82
C ARG A 775 -24.69 55.89 24.49
N PRO A 776 -25.29 56.79 23.67
CA PRO A 776 -25.37 56.63 22.20
C PRO A 776 -24.81 57.81 21.39
N VAL A 777 -24.00 57.57 20.34
CA VAL A 777 -23.75 58.54 19.24
C VAL A 777 -23.21 57.80 18.00
N PHE A 778 -24.00 57.14 17.15
CA PHE A 778 -23.52 56.71 15.80
C PHE A 778 -24.65 56.41 14.79
N ILE A 779 -25.80 57.09 14.89
CA ILE A 779 -26.94 56.87 13.97
C ILE A 779 -26.87 57.65 12.62
N PRO A 780 -26.13 58.77 12.43
CA PRO A 780 -26.17 59.45 11.13
C PRO A 780 -25.26 58.84 10.05
N ALA A 781 -24.25 58.05 10.41
CA ALA A 781 -23.28 57.51 9.44
C ALA A 781 -23.81 56.25 8.70
N LEU A 782 -24.75 55.51 9.29
CA LEU A 782 -25.29 54.27 8.72
C LEU A 782 -26.37 54.53 7.66
N MET A 783 -27.11 55.64 7.76
CA MET A 783 -28.14 56.03 6.79
C MET A 783 -27.57 56.46 5.43
N ILE A 784 -26.34 57.00 5.41
CA ILE A 784 -25.70 57.46 4.17
C ILE A 784 -25.24 56.26 3.32
N ILE A 785 -24.83 55.15 3.93
CA ILE A 785 -24.43 53.93 3.22
C ILE A 785 -25.67 53.20 2.64
N ILE A 786 -26.80 53.24 3.34
CA ILE A 786 -28.07 52.66 2.88
C ILE A 786 -28.65 53.45 1.70
N CYS A 787 -28.55 54.79 1.68
CA CYS A 787 -29.01 55.60 0.55
C CYS A 787 -28.13 55.47 -0.71
N VAL A 788 -26.82 55.21 -0.58
CA VAL A 788 -25.93 54.97 -1.72
C VAL A 788 -26.15 53.58 -2.33
N MET A 789 -26.60 52.60 -1.55
CA MET A 789 -26.90 51.23 -2.02
C MET A 789 -28.28 51.10 -2.69
N ILE A 790 -29.24 51.98 -2.40
CA ILE A 790 -30.58 51.98 -3.02
C ILE A 790 -30.57 52.71 -4.39
N GLY A 791 -29.57 53.55 -4.67
CA GLY A 791 -29.45 54.33 -5.91
C GLY A 791 -29.05 53.53 -7.17
N PHE A 792 -28.63 52.27 -7.05
CA PHE A 792 -28.20 51.44 -8.19
C PHE A 792 -29.25 50.41 -8.67
N ALA A 793 -30.42 50.34 -8.03
CA ALA A 793 -31.45 49.35 -8.37
C ALA A 793 -32.54 49.87 -9.34
N ALA A 794 -32.49 51.14 -9.77
CA ALA A 794 -33.47 51.71 -10.69
C ALA A 794 -32.82 52.00 -12.05
N CYS A 795 -33.30 51.30 -13.09
CA CYS A 795 -32.89 51.34 -14.49
C CYS A 795 -31.63 50.55 -14.87
N ARG A 796 -31.80 49.23 -15.04
CA ARG A 796 -31.27 48.53 -16.22
C ARG A 796 -32.21 47.41 -16.64
N LYS A 797 -32.78 47.57 -17.83
CA LYS A 797 -33.47 46.53 -18.58
C LYS A 797 -32.39 45.74 -19.32
N GLU A 798 -31.89 44.68 -18.72
CA GLU A 798 -31.03 43.71 -19.42
C GLU A 798 -31.73 42.36 -19.46
N LYS A 799 -31.71 41.74 -20.65
CA LYS A 799 -32.01 40.32 -20.83
C LYS A 799 -30.93 39.54 -20.07
N GLU A 800 -31.20 39.16 -18.83
CA GLU A 800 -30.28 38.30 -18.09
C GLU A 800 -30.40 36.87 -18.59
N MET A 801 -29.39 36.44 -19.34
CA MET A 801 -29.11 35.05 -19.63
C MET A 801 -28.56 34.40 -18.35
N LEU A 802 -29.16 33.29 -17.91
CA LEU A 802 -28.70 32.52 -16.75
C LEU A 802 -27.27 31.98 -16.98
N PRO A 803 -26.38 31.98 -15.97
CA PRO A 803 -25.00 31.54 -16.11
C PRO A 803 -24.91 30.03 -16.36
N THR A 804 -24.06 29.63 -17.31
CA THR A 804 -23.63 28.26 -17.56
C THR A 804 -22.82 27.72 -16.38
N GLY A 805 -23.43 26.84 -15.59
CA GLY A 805 -22.80 26.12 -14.48
C GLY A 805 -23.79 25.27 -13.70
N ALA A 806 -23.69 23.93 -13.85
CA ALA A 806 -24.42 22.84 -13.19
C ALA A 806 -25.47 23.26 -12.14
N MET A 807 -26.71 23.45 -12.58
CA MET A 807 -27.84 23.75 -11.71
C MET A 807 -28.12 22.56 -10.77
N ARG A 808 -28.06 22.76 -9.45
CA ARG A 808 -28.53 21.76 -8.45
C ARG A 808 -30.01 22.00 -8.20
N LEU A 809 -30.85 21.49 -9.10
CA LEU A 809 -32.30 21.43 -8.90
C LEU A 809 -32.70 20.04 -8.47
N PHE A 810 -33.48 19.97 -7.40
CA PHE A 810 -34.08 18.76 -6.89
C PHE A 810 -35.57 18.79 -7.17
N ILE A 811 -36.12 17.67 -7.65
CA ILE A 811 -37.53 17.51 -7.97
C ILE A 811 -38.10 16.35 -7.16
N ARG A 812 -39.32 16.53 -6.67
CA ARG A 812 -40.18 15.45 -6.16
C ARG A 812 -41.61 15.65 -6.63
N ILE A 813 -42.38 14.58 -6.62
CA ILE A 813 -43.80 14.57 -6.95
C ILE A 813 -44.58 14.28 -5.68
N ALA A 814 -45.63 15.07 -5.43
CA ALA A 814 -46.62 14.84 -4.41
C ALA A 814 -47.91 14.36 -5.07
N GLN A 815 -48.21 13.06 -5.00
CA GLN A 815 -49.52 12.54 -5.35
C GLN A 815 -50.51 13.01 -4.29
N VAL A 816 -51.61 13.63 -4.72
CA VAL A 816 -52.70 14.06 -3.85
C VAL A 816 -53.95 13.25 -4.20
N ASP A 817 -54.48 12.56 -3.21
CA ASP A 817 -55.68 11.73 -3.35
C ASP A 817 -56.95 12.59 -3.22
N LYS A 818 -58.10 12.02 -3.62
CA LYS A 818 -59.40 12.73 -3.61
C LYS A 818 -59.90 13.08 -2.21
N ASP A 819 -59.38 12.41 -1.19
CA ASP A 819 -59.64 12.70 0.22
C ASP A 819 -58.62 13.68 0.84
N GLY A 820 -57.62 14.11 0.06
CA GLY A 820 -56.59 15.06 0.47
C GLY A 820 -55.33 14.43 1.08
N ALA A 821 -55.22 13.09 1.11
CA ALA A 821 -53.97 12.43 1.49
C ALA A 821 -52.85 12.73 0.48
N VAL A 822 -51.60 12.86 0.95
CA VAL A 822 -50.45 13.21 0.11
C VAL A 822 -49.34 12.16 0.22
N HIS A 823 -48.91 11.63 -0.93
CA HIS A 823 -47.84 10.64 -1.04
C HIS A 823 -46.69 11.17 -1.92
N TYR A 824 -45.47 11.18 -1.38
CA TYR A 824 -44.31 11.74 -2.06
C TYR A 824 -43.47 10.70 -2.81
N SER A 825 -42.95 11.06 -3.97
CA SER A 825 -41.90 10.31 -4.67
C SER A 825 -40.54 10.45 -3.98
N LYS A 826 -39.55 9.68 -4.45
CA LYS A 826 -38.14 9.98 -4.17
C LYS A 826 -37.79 11.39 -4.71
N ILE A 827 -36.83 12.05 -4.06
CA ILE A 827 -36.23 13.29 -4.56
C ILE A 827 -35.18 12.92 -5.60
N ILE A 828 -35.28 13.47 -6.80
CA ILE A 828 -34.31 13.30 -7.88
C ILE A 828 -33.62 14.62 -8.19
N LYS A 829 -32.39 14.57 -8.72
CA LYS A 829 -31.71 15.75 -9.25
C LYS A 829 -31.99 15.87 -10.73
N ALA A 830 -32.29 17.08 -11.22
CA ALA A 830 -32.34 17.34 -12.66
C ALA A 830 -30.96 17.10 -13.28
N VAL A 831 -30.92 16.38 -14.40
CA VAL A 831 -29.72 16.15 -15.19
C VAL A 831 -29.78 17.00 -16.47
N GLU A 832 -28.62 17.46 -16.95
CA GLU A 832 -28.51 18.19 -18.23
C GLU A 832 -28.64 17.23 -19.44
#